data_AF-A0A0U5J742-F1
#
_entry.id   AF-A0A0U5J742-F1
#
_cell.length_a   1.000
_cell.length_b   1.000
_cell.length_c   1.000
_cell.angle_alpha   90.00
_cell.angle_beta   90.00
_cell.angle_gamma   90.00
#
_symmetry.space_group_name_H-M   'P 1'
#
loop_
_entity.id
_entity.type
_entity.pdbx_description
1 polymer ?
#
loop_
_entity_poly.entity_id
_entity_poly.type
_entity_poly.pdbx_seq_one_letter_code
_entity_poly.pdbx_strand_id
1 'polypeptide(L)'
;MIDRYKHQQLRIGLVSPQQISAWATKIIPNGEIVGEVTKPYTFHYKTNKPEKDGLFCERIFGPIKSGICACGNYRVIGDEKEDPKFCEQCGVEFVDSRIRRYQMGYIKLTCPVTHVWYLKRLPSYIANLLDKPLKELEGLVYCDFSFARPITKKPTFLRLRGSFEYEIQSWKYSIPLFFTTQGFDIFRNREISTGAGAIREQLADLDLRIIIENSLVEWKQLGEEGPTGNEWEDRKIVRRKDFLVRRMELAKHFIRTNIEPEWMVLCLLPVLPPELRPIIQIEGGKLMSSDINELYRRVIYRNNTLTDLLTTSRSTPGELVMCQEKLVQEAVDTLLDNGIRGQPMRDGHNKVYKSFSDVIEGKEGRFRETLLGKRVDYSGRSVIVVGPSLSLHRCGLPREIAIELFQTFVIRGLIRQHLASNIGVAKSQIREKKPIVWEILQEVMQGHPVLLNRAPTLHRLGIQSFQPILVEGRTICLHPLVCKGFNADFDGDQMAVHVPLSLEAQAEARLLMFSHMNLLSPAIGDPISVPTQDMLIGLYVLTSGTRRGICANRYNPCNRKNYKNERIYETNYKYTKEPFFCNSYDAIGAYRQKRINLDSPLWLRWQLDQRVIASREVPIEVHYESFGNYHEIYAHYLIVRSVKKETFCIYIRTTVGHISFYREIEEAIQGFSQACSYDT
;
A
#
# COMPACT_ATOMS: atom_id res chain seq x y z
N MET A 1 0.41 -9.35 -18.36
CA MET A 1 1.41 -8.29 -18.05
C MET A 1 1.16 -7.15 -19.01
N ILE A 2 0.76 -5.97 -18.51
CA ILE A 2 0.74 -4.76 -19.34
C ILE A 2 2.20 -4.42 -19.66
N ASP A 3 2.49 -4.15 -20.92
CA ASP A 3 3.80 -3.84 -21.50
C ASP A 3 4.61 -2.84 -20.64
N ARG A 4 5.41 -3.34 -19.69
CA ARG A 4 6.39 -2.53 -18.92
C ARG A 4 7.36 -1.77 -19.84
N TYR A 5 7.53 -2.27 -21.06
CA TYR A 5 8.39 -1.65 -22.09
C TYR A 5 7.71 -0.58 -22.93
N LYS A 6 6.37 -0.50 -22.99
CA LYS A 6 5.69 0.50 -23.85
C LYS A 6 5.49 1.86 -23.18
N HIS A 7 5.40 1.92 -21.86
CA HIS A 7 5.06 3.15 -21.15
C HIS A 7 6.00 3.36 -19.95
N GLN A 8 7.08 4.12 -20.15
CA GLN A 8 8.08 4.42 -19.11
C GLN A 8 7.67 5.58 -18.18
N GLN A 9 6.74 6.43 -18.63
CA GLN A 9 6.34 7.64 -17.90
C GLN A 9 4.81 7.75 -17.86
N LEU A 10 4.30 8.27 -16.74
CA LEU A 10 2.91 8.66 -16.57
C LEU A 10 2.85 10.20 -16.47
N ARG A 11 2.09 10.84 -17.35
CA ARG A 11 1.85 12.28 -17.32
C ARG A 11 0.42 12.58 -16.87
N ILE A 12 0.28 13.56 -15.98
CA ILE A 12 -1.01 14.09 -15.53
C ILE A 12 -1.06 15.57 -15.93
N GLY A 13 -2.23 16.07 -16.33
CA GLY A 13 -2.42 17.46 -16.73
C GLY A 13 -3.90 17.86 -16.72
N LEU A 14 -4.15 19.15 -16.92
CA LEU A 14 -5.51 19.65 -17.16
C LEU A 14 -6.05 19.10 -18.48
N VAL A 15 -7.36 18.96 -18.54
CA VAL A 15 -8.06 18.40 -19.70
C VAL A 15 -8.81 19.52 -20.39
N SER A 16 -8.63 19.64 -21.71
CA SER A 16 -9.40 20.59 -22.51
C SER A 16 -10.83 20.09 -22.76
N PRO A 17 -11.81 20.98 -22.99
CA PRO A 17 -13.16 20.56 -23.36
C PRO A 17 -13.18 19.67 -24.62
N GLN A 18 -12.28 19.94 -25.58
CA GLN A 18 -12.13 19.15 -26.79
C GLN A 18 -11.66 17.72 -26.50
N GLN A 19 -10.73 17.54 -25.55
CA GLN A 19 -10.29 16.22 -25.10
C GLN A 19 -11.42 15.45 -24.39
N ILE A 20 -12.19 16.11 -23.53
CA ILE A 20 -13.36 15.49 -22.87
C ILE A 20 -14.36 15.01 -23.92
N SER A 21 -14.65 15.85 -24.91
CA SER A 21 -15.51 15.48 -26.04
C SER A 21 -14.94 14.27 -26.77
N ALA A 22 -13.65 14.27 -27.14
CA ALA A 22 -13.02 13.16 -27.85
C ALA A 22 -13.08 11.82 -27.10
N TRP A 23 -13.02 11.82 -25.76
CA TRP A 23 -13.14 10.58 -24.96
C TRP A 23 -14.56 10.02 -24.91
N ALA A 24 -15.55 10.90 -24.97
CA ALA A 24 -16.93 10.55 -24.67
C ALA A 24 -17.83 10.48 -25.91
N THR A 25 -17.48 11.17 -27.00
CA THR A 25 -18.27 11.15 -28.23
C THR A 25 -18.03 9.90 -29.06
N LYS A 26 -19.12 9.35 -29.60
CA LYS A 26 -19.16 8.32 -30.63
C LYS A 26 -20.00 8.83 -31.79
N ILE A 27 -19.58 8.50 -33.01
CA ILE A 27 -20.33 8.80 -34.22
C ILE A 27 -21.02 7.51 -34.65
N ILE A 28 -22.36 7.53 -34.67
CA ILE A 28 -23.18 6.43 -35.15
C ILE A 28 -23.24 6.50 -36.69
N PRO A 29 -23.42 5.37 -37.43
CA PRO A 29 -23.56 5.37 -38.89
C PRO A 29 -24.58 6.36 -39.46
N ASN A 30 -25.58 6.77 -38.68
CA ASN A 30 -26.59 7.76 -39.04
C ASN A 30 -26.05 9.21 -39.03
N GLY A 31 -24.77 9.42 -38.70
CA GLY A 31 -24.14 10.74 -38.56
C GLY A 31 -24.43 11.44 -37.22
N GLU A 32 -25.21 10.83 -36.33
CA GLU A 32 -25.50 11.37 -35.00
C GLU A 32 -24.30 11.23 -34.06
N ILE A 33 -24.00 12.32 -33.34
CA ILE A 33 -22.99 12.34 -32.27
C ILE A 33 -23.68 11.92 -30.97
N VAL A 34 -23.18 10.85 -30.37
CA VAL A 34 -23.67 10.31 -29.09
C VAL A 34 -22.58 10.40 -28.04
N GLY A 35 -22.93 10.75 -26.82
CA GLY A 35 -21.97 10.88 -25.71
C GLY A 35 -22.49 11.76 -24.57
N GLU A 36 -23.44 12.64 -24.90
CA GLU A 36 -24.07 13.55 -23.95
C GLU A 36 -25.13 12.86 -23.10
N VAL A 37 -25.03 13.03 -21.78
CA VAL A 37 -26.05 12.60 -20.82
C VAL A 37 -26.97 13.78 -20.52
N THR A 38 -28.19 13.72 -21.03
CA THR A 38 -29.17 14.82 -20.91
C THR A 38 -30.18 14.57 -19.80
N LYS A 39 -30.56 13.32 -19.53
CA LYS A 39 -31.60 12.98 -18.55
C LYS A 39 -30.99 12.57 -17.20
N PRO A 40 -31.58 13.00 -16.07
CA PRO A 40 -31.14 12.60 -14.74
C PRO A 40 -31.64 11.19 -14.35
N TYR A 41 -32.35 10.49 -15.23
CA TYR A 41 -32.89 9.17 -14.91
C TYR A 41 -31.85 8.06 -15.07
N THR A 42 -31.98 7.00 -14.26
CA THR A 42 -31.07 5.85 -14.25
C THR A 42 -31.71 4.66 -14.97
N PHE A 43 -32.61 3.96 -14.29
CA PHE A 43 -33.38 2.83 -14.81
C PHE A 43 -34.88 3.12 -14.74
N HIS A 44 -35.62 2.59 -15.70
CA HIS A 44 -37.06 2.71 -15.70
C HIS A 44 -37.68 1.73 -14.69
N TYR A 45 -38.50 2.25 -13.78
CA TYR A 45 -39.05 1.54 -12.62
C TYR A 45 -39.83 0.24 -12.93
N LYS A 46 -40.50 0.15 -14.10
CA LYS A 46 -41.25 -1.06 -14.50
C LYS A 46 -40.42 -2.10 -15.24
N THR A 47 -39.49 -1.66 -16.08
CA THR A 47 -38.81 -2.54 -17.05
C THR A 47 -37.41 -2.91 -16.59
N ASN A 48 -36.88 -2.24 -15.54
CA ASN A 48 -35.49 -2.33 -15.10
C ASN A 48 -34.47 -2.17 -16.24
N LYS A 49 -34.88 -1.52 -17.34
CA LYS A 49 -34.02 -1.16 -18.46
C LYS A 49 -33.47 0.25 -18.26
N PRO A 50 -32.23 0.52 -18.68
CA PRO A 50 -31.65 1.85 -18.58
C PRO A 50 -32.43 2.84 -19.45
N GLU A 51 -32.63 4.04 -18.92
CA GLU A 51 -33.30 5.13 -19.64
C GLU A 51 -32.44 5.62 -20.81
N LYS A 52 -33.09 5.95 -21.94
CA LYS A 52 -32.43 6.56 -23.10
C LYS A 52 -31.90 7.95 -22.70
N ASP A 53 -30.64 8.21 -23.04
CA ASP A 53 -29.90 9.44 -22.72
C ASP A 53 -29.76 9.74 -21.22
N GLY A 54 -30.01 8.73 -20.38
CA GLY A 54 -29.79 8.76 -18.95
C GLY A 54 -28.39 8.30 -18.53
N LEU A 55 -28.16 8.26 -17.22
CA LEU A 55 -26.86 7.94 -16.61
C LEU A 55 -26.37 6.51 -16.90
N PHE A 56 -27.23 5.60 -17.36
CA PHE A 56 -26.85 4.20 -17.64
C PHE A 56 -27.11 3.81 -19.10
N CYS A 57 -27.39 4.78 -19.97
CA CYS A 57 -27.80 4.56 -21.35
C CYS A 57 -26.83 3.64 -22.11
N GLU A 58 -27.36 2.56 -22.68
CA GLU A 58 -26.56 1.60 -23.45
C GLU A 58 -26.02 2.19 -24.75
N ARG A 59 -26.70 3.19 -25.31
CA ARG A 59 -26.27 3.90 -26.52
C ARG A 59 -24.98 4.69 -26.28
N ILE A 60 -24.84 5.29 -25.08
CA ILE A 60 -23.67 6.09 -24.69
C ILE A 60 -22.54 5.19 -24.20
N PHE A 61 -22.82 4.35 -23.20
CA PHE A 61 -21.79 3.62 -22.47
C PHE A 61 -21.49 2.21 -23.00
N GLY A 62 -22.38 1.65 -23.85
CA GLY A 62 -22.31 0.29 -24.36
C GLY A 62 -23.30 -0.68 -23.72
N PRO A 63 -23.41 -1.92 -24.23
CA PRO A 63 -24.45 -2.88 -23.86
C PRO A 63 -24.26 -3.49 -22.47
N ILE A 64 -25.35 -3.77 -21.74
CA ILE A 64 -25.27 -4.43 -20.41
C ILE A 64 -24.75 -5.88 -20.54
N LYS A 65 -25.22 -6.61 -21.55
CA LYS A 65 -24.79 -7.98 -21.84
C LYS A 65 -24.05 -8.01 -23.17
N SER A 66 -22.94 -8.73 -23.22
CA SER A 66 -22.08 -8.82 -24.40
C SER A 66 -22.88 -9.34 -25.61
N GLY A 67 -22.86 -8.57 -26.71
CA GLY A 67 -23.55 -8.91 -27.96
C GLY A 67 -25.07 -8.71 -27.95
N ILE A 68 -25.69 -8.19 -26.89
CA ILE A 68 -27.14 -7.93 -26.81
C ILE A 68 -27.39 -6.42 -26.80
N CYS A 69 -28.26 -5.93 -27.69
CA CYS A 69 -28.66 -4.52 -27.72
C CYS A 69 -29.87 -4.23 -26.81
N ALA A 70 -30.21 -2.95 -26.62
CA ALA A 70 -31.36 -2.51 -25.79
C ALA A 70 -32.71 -3.10 -26.22
N CYS A 71 -32.90 -3.30 -27.54
CA CYS A 71 -34.10 -3.91 -28.11
C CYS A 71 -34.20 -5.42 -27.82
N GLY A 72 -33.10 -6.07 -27.42
CA GLY A 72 -33.03 -7.51 -27.21
C GLY A 72 -32.51 -8.31 -28.40
N ASN A 73 -32.09 -7.64 -29.49
CA ASN A 73 -31.44 -8.31 -30.61
C ASN A 73 -30.05 -8.77 -30.16
N TYR A 74 -29.71 -10.02 -30.47
CA TYR A 74 -28.42 -10.63 -30.15
C TYR A 74 -27.59 -10.82 -31.42
N ARG A 75 -26.29 -10.55 -31.32
CA ARG A 75 -25.28 -10.87 -32.35
C ARG A 75 -24.04 -11.46 -31.71
N VAL A 76 -23.42 -12.41 -32.40
CA VAL A 76 -22.17 -13.05 -31.98
C VAL A 76 -21.02 -12.05 -32.17
N ILE A 77 -20.19 -11.92 -31.14
CA ILE A 77 -19.02 -11.02 -31.16
C ILE A 77 -17.91 -11.73 -31.93
N GLY A 78 -17.57 -11.25 -33.13
CA GLY A 78 -16.43 -11.77 -33.90
C GLY A 78 -16.66 -11.96 -35.39
N ASP A 79 -17.89 -11.84 -35.90
CA ASP A 79 -18.14 -11.90 -37.34
C ASP A 79 -17.74 -10.56 -37.99
N GLU A 80 -16.50 -10.50 -38.50
CA GLU A 80 -15.90 -9.31 -39.15
C GLU A 80 -16.47 -9.01 -40.54
N LYS A 81 -17.55 -9.65 -40.98
CA LYS A 81 -18.02 -9.55 -42.36
C LYS A 81 -19.37 -8.83 -42.47
N GLU A 82 -19.28 -7.60 -42.94
CA GLU A 82 -20.30 -6.80 -43.66
C GLU A 82 -21.54 -6.29 -42.92
N ASP A 83 -21.76 -6.61 -41.64
CA ASP A 83 -22.93 -6.13 -40.90
C ASP A 83 -22.70 -4.81 -40.12
N PRO A 84 -23.76 -3.97 -39.94
CA PRO A 84 -23.64 -2.73 -39.20
C PRO A 84 -23.27 -3.00 -37.74
N LYS A 85 -22.16 -2.40 -37.26
CA LYS A 85 -21.66 -2.51 -35.87
C LYS A 85 -22.66 -2.02 -34.81
N PHE A 86 -23.67 -1.25 -35.23
CA PHE A 86 -24.69 -0.66 -34.39
C PHE A 86 -26.06 -1.21 -34.75
N CYS A 87 -26.95 -1.29 -33.76
CA CYS A 87 -28.35 -1.61 -34.00
C CYS A 87 -29.07 -0.42 -34.64
N GLU A 88 -29.73 -0.61 -35.79
CA GLU A 88 -30.46 0.45 -36.51
C GLU A 88 -31.60 1.07 -35.69
N GLN A 89 -32.25 0.30 -34.82
CA GLN A 89 -33.40 0.76 -34.04
C GLN A 89 -33.03 1.50 -32.74
N CYS A 90 -31.95 1.08 -32.05
CA CYS A 90 -31.57 1.65 -30.74
C CYS A 90 -30.21 2.35 -30.73
N GLY A 91 -29.41 2.22 -31.78
CA GLY A 91 -28.07 2.81 -31.88
C GLY A 91 -27.04 2.19 -30.94
N VAL A 92 -27.34 1.07 -30.27
CA VAL A 92 -26.40 0.39 -29.37
C VAL A 92 -25.39 -0.43 -30.17
N GLU A 93 -24.13 -0.33 -29.78
CA GLU A 93 -23.00 -1.04 -30.37
C GLU A 93 -22.98 -2.51 -29.92
N PHE A 94 -22.81 -3.45 -30.85
CA PHE A 94 -22.68 -4.88 -30.55
C PHE A 94 -21.25 -5.22 -30.13
N VAL A 95 -20.91 -4.92 -28.88
CA VAL A 95 -19.59 -5.16 -28.29
C VAL A 95 -19.68 -5.92 -26.96
N ASP A 96 -18.53 -6.25 -26.40
CA ASP A 96 -18.43 -6.80 -25.06
C ASP A 96 -18.86 -5.77 -24.00
N SER A 97 -19.64 -6.19 -23.00
CA SER A 97 -20.09 -5.33 -21.90
C SER A 97 -18.94 -4.73 -21.09
N ARG A 98 -17.72 -5.31 -21.19
CA ARG A 98 -16.48 -4.73 -20.65
C ARG A 98 -16.24 -3.28 -21.05
N ILE A 99 -16.76 -2.83 -22.21
CA ILE A 99 -16.63 -1.44 -22.65
C ILE A 99 -17.23 -0.44 -21.63
N ARG A 100 -18.25 -0.85 -20.86
CA ARG A 100 -18.91 -0.04 -19.82
C ARG A 100 -18.01 0.27 -18.62
N ARG A 101 -16.80 -0.30 -18.56
CA ARG A 101 -15.75 0.02 -17.58
C ARG A 101 -14.85 1.17 -18.02
N TYR A 102 -14.82 1.46 -19.31
CA TYR A 102 -13.86 2.39 -19.92
C TYR A 102 -14.54 3.57 -20.62
N GLN A 103 -15.70 3.33 -21.24
CA GLN A 103 -16.42 4.36 -21.99
C GLN A 103 -16.94 5.45 -21.06
N MET A 104 -16.48 6.69 -21.29
CA MET A 104 -16.97 7.88 -20.60
C MET A 104 -18.16 8.48 -21.34
N GLY A 105 -18.96 9.25 -20.59
CA GLY A 105 -19.95 10.17 -21.13
C GLY A 105 -19.55 11.61 -20.78
N TYR A 106 -20.32 12.59 -21.21
CA TYR A 106 -20.16 13.96 -20.75
C TYR A 106 -21.52 14.64 -20.53
N ILE A 107 -21.53 15.68 -19.70
CA ILE A 107 -22.65 16.61 -19.52
C ILE A 107 -22.20 17.95 -20.06
N LYS A 108 -22.98 18.52 -20.97
CA LYS A 108 -22.76 19.88 -21.45
C LYS A 108 -23.36 20.86 -20.46
N LEU A 109 -22.51 21.65 -19.81
CA LEU A 109 -22.97 22.65 -18.85
C LEU A 109 -23.49 23.87 -19.59
N THR A 110 -24.64 24.39 -19.13
CA THR A 110 -25.29 25.56 -19.73
C THR A 110 -24.54 26.84 -19.38
N CYS A 111 -23.94 26.90 -18.19
CA CYS A 111 -23.01 27.94 -17.77
C CYS A 111 -21.61 27.33 -17.49
N PRO A 112 -20.51 28.06 -17.74
CA PRO A 112 -19.18 27.63 -17.32
C PRO A 112 -19.11 27.54 -15.79
N VAL A 113 -18.39 26.54 -15.27
CA VAL A 113 -18.28 26.25 -13.84
C VAL A 113 -16.82 26.16 -13.44
N THR A 114 -16.38 26.89 -12.40
CA THR A 114 -15.00 26.78 -11.91
C THR A 114 -14.79 25.43 -11.22
N HIS A 115 -13.66 24.77 -11.49
CA HIS A 115 -13.33 23.55 -10.78
C HIS A 115 -12.89 23.87 -9.34
N VAL A 116 -13.57 23.29 -8.36
CA VAL A 116 -13.40 23.60 -6.93
C VAL A 116 -11.96 23.46 -6.41
N TRP A 117 -11.21 22.46 -6.88
CA TRP A 117 -9.79 22.28 -6.52
C TRP A 117 -8.90 23.47 -6.89
N TYR A 118 -9.13 24.13 -8.02
CA TYR A 118 -8.28 25.26 -8.45
C TYR A 118 -8.72 26.60 -7.85
N LEU A 119 -10.00 26.71 -7.47
CA LEU A 119 -10.55 27.90 -6.84
C LEU A 119 -10.33 27.91 -5.32
N LYS A 120 -10.78 26.87 -4.59
CA LYS A 120 -10.90 26.90 -3.12
C LYS A 120 -9.77 26.23 -2.35
N ARG A 121 -9.08 25.22 -2.90
CA ARG A 121 -7.94 24.61 -2.18
C ARG A 121 -6.81 25.63 -2.06
N LEU A 122 -6.11 25.61 -0.94
CA LEU A 122 -5.02 26.53 -0.66
C LEU A 122 -3.67 25.90 -1.03
N PRO A 123 -2.78 26.61 -1.74
CA PRO A 123 -3.00 27.92 -2.36
C PRO A 123 -3.92 27.82 -3.59
N SER A 124 -4.76 28.84 -3.80
CA SER A 124 -5.68 28.89 -4.95
C SER A 124 -4.92 29.23 -6.23
N TYR A 125 -4.97 28.34 -7.21
CA TYR A 125 -4.26 28.50 -8.49
C TYR A 125 -4.85 29.64 -9.33
N ILE A 126 -6.18 29.77 -9.33
CA ILE A 126 -6.89 30.86 -10.03
C ILE A 126 -6.58 32.21 -9.37
N ALA A 127 -6.61 32.27 -8.03
CA ALA A 127 -6.27 33.51 -7.30
C ALA A 127 -4.82 33.94 -7.54
N ASN A 128 -3.89 32.98 -7.56
CA ASN A 128 -2.49 33.26 -7.81
C ASN A 128 -2.22 33.81 -9.21
N LEU A 129 -2.89 33.27 -10.24
CA LEU A 129 -2.73 33.75 -11.61
C LEU A 129 -3.34 35.14 -11.82
N LEU A 130 -4.54 35.37 -11.31
CA LEU A 130 -5.28 36.62 -11.46
C LEU A 130 -4.84 37.75 -10.51
N ASP A 131 -4.01 37.44 -9.51
CA ASP A 131 -3.56 38.39 -8.48
C ASP A 131 -4.71 39.11 -7.78
N LYS A 132 -5.69 38.30 -7.37
CA LYS A 132 -6.89 38.72 -6.65
C LYS A 132 -7.02 37.96 -5.34
N PRO A 133 -7.55 38.58 -4.28
CA PRO A 133 -7.84 37.86 -3.06
C PRO A 133 -8.91 36.78 -3.31
N LEU A 134 -8.74 35.62 -2.67
CA LEU A 134 -9.67 34.48 -2.82
C LEU A 134 -11.13 34.88 -2.53
N LYS A 135 -11.37 35.72 -1.51
CA LYS A 135 -12.71 36.18 -1.14
C LYS A 135 -13.41 36.94 -2.28
N GLU A 136 -12.67 37.69 -3.09
CA GLU A 136 -13.23 38.41 -4.24
C GLU A 136 -13.64 37.44 -5.35
N LEU A 137 -12.80 36.43 -5.64
CA LEU A 137 -13.12 35.40 -6.64
C LEU A 137 -14.27 34.49 -6.19
N GLU A 138 -14.32 34.14 -4.90
CA GLU A 138 -15.47 33.42 -4.33
C GLU A 138 -16.74 34.27 -4.39
N GLY A 139 -16.65 35.59 -4.17
CA GLY A 139 -17.76 36.52 -4.36
C GLY A 139 -18.30 36.50 -5.79
N LEU A 140 -17.41 36.50 -6.79
CA LEU A 140 -17.80 36.43 -8.20
C LEU A 140 -18.50 35.13 -8.58
N VAL A 141 -18.07 34.00 -8.01
CA VAL A 141 -18.61 32.67 -8.33
C VAL A 141 -19.89 32.34 -7.55
N TYR A 142 -20.01 32.80 -6.30
CA TYR A 142 -21.05 32.33 -5.37
C TYR A 142 -22.01 33.40 -4.82
N CYS A 143 -21.75 34.71 -5.03
CA CYS A 143 -22.56 35.81 -4.48
C CYS A 143 -23.27 36.64 -5.57
N ASP A 144 -24.35 37.32 -5.17
CA ASP A 144 -25.28 38.04 -6.06
C ASP A 144 -24.72 39.36 -6.65
N PHE A 145 -23.56 39.84 -6.18
CA PHE A 145 -22.96 41.09 -6.65
C PHE A 145 -21.43 41.06 -6.61
N SER A 146 -20.77 41.29 -7.76
CA SER A 146 -19.44 41.91 -7.86
C SER A 146 -19.08 42.28 -9.32
N PHE A 147 -18.01 43.07 -9.45
CA PHE A 147 -17.91 44.30 -10.23
C PHE A 147 -17.82 44.27 -11.77
N ALA A 148 -18.22 45.42 -12.33
CA ALA A 148 -17.89 45.91 -13.65
C ALA A 148 -16.37 46.13 -13.82
N ARG A 149 -15.74 45.29 -14.64
CA ARG A 149 -14.56 45.69 -15.43
C ARG A 149 -14.77 45.23 -16.87
N PRO A 150 -14.33 46.03 -17.84
CA PRO A 150 -14.78 45.92 -19.21
C PRO A 150 -14.31 44.61 -19.84
N ILE A 151 -15.28 43.83 -20.28
CA ILE A 151 -15.15 42.87 -21.36
C ILE A 151 -14.84 43.73 -22.61
N THR A 152 -13.64 43.58 -23.17
CA THR A 152 -13.11 44.28 -24.35
C THR A 152 -12.62 45.72 -24.19
N LYS A 153 -11.71 46.11 -25.10
CA LYS A 153 -11.14 47.46 -25.35
C LYS A 153 -12.18 48.54 -25.73
N LYS A 154 -13.42 48.46 -25.22
CA LYS A 154 -14.48 49.46 -25.43
C LYS A 154 -14.42 50.51 -24.32
N PRO A 155 -14.59 51.80 -24.63
CA PRO A 155 -14.66 52.83 -23.60
C PRO A 155 -15.87 52.59 -22.68
N THR A 156 -15.65 52.70 -21.38
CA THR A 156 -16.60 52.42 -20.29
C THR A 156 -17.05 53.75 -19.68
N PHE A 157 -18.33 53.89 -19.31
CA PHE A 157 -18.84 55.13 -18.72
C PHE A 157 -18.17 55.42 -17.35
N LEU A 158 -17.81 54.36 -16.62
CA LEU A 158 -17.18 54.42 -15.30
C LEU A 158 -15.68 54.79 -15.31
N ARG A 159 -15.02 54.84 -16.47
CA ARG A 159 -13.61 55.27 -16.56
C ARG A 159 -13.44 56.81 -16.46
N LEU A 160 -14.54 57.56 -16.61
CA LEU A 160 -14.57 59.03 -16.53
C LEU A 160 -14.67 59.57 -15.10
N ARG A 161 -14.94 58.74 -14.08
CA ARG A 161 -14.93 59.12 -12.65
C ARG A 161 -14.03 58.19 -11.85
N GLY A 162 -12.77 58.57 -11.68
CA GLY A 162 -11.78 57.86 -10.86
C GLY A 162 -12.02 57.98 -9.35
N SER A 163 -13.25 57.82 -8.86
CA SER A 163 -13.65 58.20 -7.50
C SER A 163 -14.64 57.25 -6.84
N PHE A 164 -14.53 55.94 -7.07
CA PHE A 164 -15.29 54.96 -6.29
C PHE A 164 -14.33 53.91 -5.75
N GLU A 165 -14.00 54.02 -4.46
CA GLU A 165 -13.39 52.94 -3.69
C GLU A 165 -14.44 51.86 -3.44
N TYR A 166 -14.04 50.61 -3.66
CA TYR A 166 -14.93 49.47 -3.81
C TYR A 166 -15.34 48.90 -2.44
N GLU A 167 -16.40 49.44 -1.83
CA GLU A 167 -17.14 48.74 -0.75
C GLU A 167 -18.43 48.11 -1.32
N ILE A 168 -18.50 46.77 -1.19
CA ILE A 168 -19.37 45.85 -1.94
C ILE A 168 -20.86 45.88 -1.54
N GLN A 169 -21.30 46.75 -0.62
CA GLN A 169 -22.53 46.46 0.13
C GLN A 169 -23.83 47.18 -0.29
N SER A 170 -23.86 48.13 -1.23
CA SER A 170 -25.08 48.96 -1.42
C SER A 170 -25.44 49.37 -2.84
N TRP A 171 -25.06 48.62 -3.86
CA TRP A 171 -25.39 48.98 -5.26
C TRP A 171 -26.80 48.54 -5.70
N LYS A 172 -27.44 47.66 -4.92
CA LYS A 172 -28.80 47.14 -5.15
C LYS A 172 -29.88 48.23 -5.16
N TYR A 173 -29.63 49.36 -4.48
CA TYR A 173 -30.57 50.48 -4.39
C TYR A 173 -30.10 51.75 -5.10
N SER A 174 -28.79 51.92 -5.35
CA SER A 174 -28.22 53.18 -5.81
C SER A 174 -28.10 53.30 -7.34
N ILE A 175 -27.85 52.20 -8.06
CA ILE A 175 -27.69 52.25 -9.53
C ILE A 175 -29.02 52.29 -10.31
N PRO A 176 -30.08 51.57 -9.91
CA PRO A 176 -31.38 51.67 -10.58
C PRO A 176 -32.00 53.07 -10.55
N LEU A 177 -31.56 53.96 -9.65
CA LEU A 177 -31.99 55.36 -9.59
C LEU A 177 -31.48 56.21 -10.76
N PHE A 178 -30.38 55.82 -11.41
CA PHE A 178 -29.73 56.61 -12.47
C PHE A 178 -30.06 56.13 -13.90
N PHE A 179 -30.72 54.98 -14.05
CA PHE A 179 -31.03 54.38 -15.34
C PHE A 179 -32.52 54.01 -15.42
N THR A 180 -33.15 54.18 -16.59
CA THR A 180 -34.42 53.48 -16.87
C THR A 180 -34.19 51.97 -16.80
N THR A 181 -35.21 51.16 -16.48
CA THR A 181 -35.09 49.68 -16.44
C THR A 181 -34.40 49.13 -17.70
N GLN A 182 -34.78 49.63 -18.88
CA GLN A 182 -34.20 49.23 -20.16
C GLN A 182 -32.76 49.75 -20.38
N GLY A 183 -32.43 50.96 -19.92
CA GLY A 183 -31.08 51.51 -19.99
C GLY A 183 -30.11 50.80 -19.03
N PHE A 184 -30.61 50.37 -17.87
CA PHE A 184 -29.87 49.59 -16.89
C PHE A 184 -29.55 48.18 -17.40
N ASP A 185 -30.49 47.52 -18.08
CA ASP A 185 -30.26 46.20 -18.66
C ASP A 185 -29.22 46.24 -19.79
N ILE A 186 -29.24 47.28 -20.64
CA ILE A 186 -28.21 47.49 -21.67
C ILE A 186 -26.84 47.75 -21.04
N PHE A 187 -26.79 48.56 -19.97
CA PHE A 187 -25.56 48.84 -19.22
C PHE A 187 -25.00 47.57 -18.54
N ARG A 188 -25.88 46.83 -17.85
CA ARG A 188 -25.56 45.57 -17.17
C ARG A 188 -24.98 44.54 -18.14
N ASN A 189 -25.65 44.30 -19.27
CA ASN A 189 -25.20 43.34 -20.28
C ASN A 189 -23.89 43.75 -20.98
N ARG A 190 -23.53 45.04 -20.95
CA ARG A 190 -22.29 45.56 -21.54
C ARG A 190 -21.11 45.55 -20.58
N GLU A 191 -21.33 45.86 -19.30
CA GLU A 191 -20.26 46.15 -18.34
C GLU A 191 -20.12 45.11 -17.21
N ILE A 192 -21.11 44.24 -16.98
CA ILE A 192 -21.12 43.30 -15.85
C ILE A 192 -21.11 41.85 -16.37
N SER A 193 -19.96 41.18 -16.26
CA SER A 193 -19.85 39.72 -16.37
C SER A 193 -19.93 39.09 -14.98
N THR A 194 -20.71 38.03 -14.84
CA THR A 194 -20.92 37.33 -13.57
C THR A 194 -20.49 35.86 -13.64
N GLY A 195 -20.30 35.25 -12.47
CA GLY A 195 -20.05 33.82 -12.34
C GLY A 195 -18.67 33.36 -12.83
N ALA A 196 -18.57 32.06 -13.05
CA ALA A 196 -17.36 31.41 -13.53
C ALA A 196 -17.03 31.74 -15.01
N GLY A 197 -18.01 32.23 -15.79
CA GLY A 197 -17.78 32.75 -17.14
C GLY A 197 -16.83 33.96 -17.15
N ALA A 198 -17.03 34.90 -16.22
CA ALA A 198 -16.16 36.08 -16.07
C ALA A 198 -14.70 35.69 -15.74
N ILE A 199 -14.53 34.66 -14.90
CA ILE A 199 -13.20 34.13 -14.55
C ILE A 199 -12.55 33.49 -15.78
N ARG A 200 -13.31 32.74 -16.58
CA ARG A 200 -12.80 32.13 -17.79
C ARG A 200 -12.29 33.17 -18.78
N GLU A 201 -13.07 34.22 -19.03
CA GLU A 201 -12.66 35.32 -19.92
C GLU A 201 -11.39 36.01 -19.39
N GLN A 202 -11.32 36.30 -18.09
CA GLN A 202 -10.12 36.87 -17.48
C GLN A 202 -8.90 35.98 -17.63
N LEU A 203 -9.06 34.65 -17.52
CA LEU A 203 -7.96 33.68 -17.70
C LEU A 203 -7.56 33.54 -19.17
N ALA A 204 -8.51 33.64 -20.11
CA ALA A 204 -8.25 33.57 -21.55
C ALA A 204 -7.50 34.81 -22.07
N ASP A 205 -7.76 35.98 -21.48
CA ASP A 205 -7.10 37.24 -21.82
C ASP A 205 -5.66 37.36 -21.26
N LEU A 206 -5.20 36.42 -20.43
CA LEU A 206 -3.87 36.48 -19.80
C LEU A 206 -2.74 36.14 -20.78
N ASP A 207 -1.79 37.05 -20.94
CA ASP A 207 -0.48 36.72 -21.49
C ASP A 207 0.47 36.29 -20.36
N LEU A 208 0.76 34.98 -20.33
CA LEU A 208 1.63 34.37 -19.32
C LEU A 208 3.06 34.91 -19.35
N ARG A 209 3.57 35.36 -20.51
CA ARG A 209 4.94 35.91 -20.62
C ARG A 209 5.02 37.28 -19.95
N ILE A 210 4.03 38.13 -20.23
CA ILE A 210 3.90 39.46 -19.62
C ILE A 210 3.75 39.34 -18.10
N ILE A 211 2.98 38.35 -17.61
CA ILE A 211 2.84 38.10 -16.17
C ILE A 211 4.20 37.78 -15.53
N ILE A 212 5.02 36.94 -16.17
CA ILE A 212 6.34 36.57 -15.66
C ILE A 212 7.24 37.81 -15.61
N GLU A 213 7.30 38.59 -16.69
CA GLU A 213 8.12 39.80 -16.76
C GLU A 213 7.70 40.84 -15.70
N ASN A 214 6.41 41.14 -15.60
CA ASN A 214 5.87 42.08 -14.62
C ASN A 214 6.14 41.60 -13.18
N SER A 215 5.93 40.31 -12.90
CA SER A 215 6.17 39.75 -11.57
C SER A 215 7.66 39.77 -11.21
N LEU A 216 8.56 39.58 -12.18
CA LEU A 216 10.01 39.68 -11.97
C LEU A 216 10.43 41.12 -11.64
N VAL A 217 9.88 42.10 -12.34
CA VAL A 217 10.15 43.53 -12.08
C VAL A 217 9.67 43.90 -10.68
N GLU A 218 8.43 43.54 -10.34
CA GLU A 218 7.87 43.80 -9.00
C GLU A 218 8.69 43.12 -7.89
N TRP A 219 9.12 41.87 -8.11
CA TRP A 219 9.93 41.14 -7.14
C TRP A 219 11.29 41.81 -6.89
N LYS A 220 11.94 42.34 -7.95
CA LYS A 220 13.20 43.09 -7.84
C LYS A 220 13.02 44.40 -7.08
N GLN A 221 11.98 45.17 -7.38
CA GLN A 221 11.66 46.43 -6.71
C GLN A 221 11.49 46.21 -5.20
N LEU A 222 10.69 45.22 -4.80
CA LEU A 222 10.54 44.85 -3.38
C LEU A 222 11.85 44.34 -2.75
N GLY A 223 12.82 43.88 -3.56
CA GLY A 223 14.16 43.49 -3.16
C GLY A 223 15.05 44.67 -2.76
N GLU A 224 14.88 45.80 -3.43
CA GLU A 224 15.68 47.02 -3.25
C GLU A 224 15.23 47.84 -2.04
N GLU A 225 13.97 47.69 -1.59
CA GLU A 225 13.36 48.49 -0.51
C GLU A 225 13.95 48.28 0.91
N GLY A 226 14.85 47.32 1.13
CA GLY A 226 15.49 47.09 2.44
C GLY A 226 14.51 46.73 3.58
N PRO A 227 15.01 46.39 4.79
CA PRO A 227 14.14 46.20 5.96
C PRO A 227 13.63 47.56 6.47
N THR A 228 12.32 47.71 6.57
CA THR A 228 11.64 48.95 6.98
C THR A 228 11.72 49.21 8.49
N GLY A 229 12.14 48.21 9.27
CA GLY A 229 12.21 48.25 10.74
C GLY A 229 10.92 47.83 11.44
N ASN A 230 9.79 47.79 10.72
CA ASN A 230 8.50 47.29 11.19
C ASN A 230 8.29 45.82 10.80
N GLU A 231 8.25 44.91 11.79
CA GLU A 231 8.08 43.47 11.52
C GLU A 231 6.83 43.13 10.69
N TRP A 232 5.74 43.87 10.84
CA TRP A 232 4.50 43.61 10.12
C TRP A 232 4.61 43.94 8.62
N GLU A 233 5.28 45.05 8.30
CA GLU A 233 5.52 45.51 6.93
C GLU A 233 6.52 44.59 6.23
N ASP A 234 7.59 44.21 6.92
CA ASP A 234 8.58 43.27 6.40
C ASP A 234 7.93 41.89 6.12
N ARG A 235 7.06 41.40 7.01
CA ARG A 235 6.27 40.18 6.77
C ARG A 235 5.28 40.32 5.61
N LYS A 236 4.78 41.52 5.31
CA LYS A 236 3.90 41.77 4.16
C LYS A 236 4.69 41.72 2.86
N ILE A 237 5.87 42.34 2.83
CA ILE A 237 6.80 42.32 1.70
C ILE A 237 7.24 40.88 1.41
N VAL A 238 7.63 40.11 2.44
CA VAL A 238 8.00 38.68 2.28
C VAL A 238 6.85 37.87 1.69
N ARG A 239 5.63 38.01 2.23
CA ARG A 239 4.43 37.33 1.70
C ARG A 239 4.16 37.68 0.24
N ARG A 240 4.38 38.94 -0.16
CA ARG A 240 4.22 39.39 -1.54
C ARG A 240 5.30 38.79 -2.44
N LYS A 241 6.56 38.76 -1.99
CA LYS A 241 7.66 38.10 -2.71
C LYS A 241 7.38 36.61 -2.94
N ASP A 242 6.97 35.87 -1.91
CA ASP A 242 6.63 34.44 -2.01
C ASP A 242 5.42 34.20 -2.93
N PHE A 243 4.46 35.12 -2.95
CA PHE A 243 3.35 35.10 -3.90
C PHE A 243 3.84 35.26 -5.34
N LEU A 244 4.69 36.25 -5.63
CA LEU A 244 5.23 36.49 -6.98
C LEU A 244 6.03 35.29 -7.48
N VAL A 245 6.85 34.67 -6.62
CA VAL A 245 7.59 33.44 -6.97
C VAL A 245 6.63 32.34 -7.40
N ARG A 246 5.61 32.04 -6.59
CA ARG A 246 4.59 31.03 -6.93
C ARG A 246 3.86 31.36 -8.23
N ARG A 247 3.49 32.63 -8.44
CA ARG A 247 2.81 33.09 -9.67
C ARG A 247 3.68 32.87 -10.91
N MET A 248 4.96 33.22 -10.84
CA MET A 248 5.93 33.00 -11.92
C MET A 248 6.15 31.53 -12.21
N GLU A 249 6.27 30.69 -11.17
CA GLU A 249 6.41 29.24 -11.31
C GLU A 249 5.20 28.64 -12.02
N LEU A 250 3.98 29.00 -11.60
CA LEU A 250 2.74 28.54 -12.24
C LEU A 250 2.71 28.93 -13.72
N ALA A 251 2.98 30.20 -14.06
CA ALA A 251 3.01 30.65 -15.45
C ALA A 251 4.06 29.90 -16.28
N LYS A 252 5.26 29.66 -15.72
CA LYS A 252 6.30 28.84 -16.37
C LYS A 252 5.83 27.40 -16.61
N HIS A 253 5.09 26.81 -15.67
CA HIS A 253 4.54 25.46 -15.83
C HIS A 253 3.52 25.37 -16.96
N PHE A 254 2.59 26.33 -17.06
CA PHE A 254 1.62 26.38 -18.18
C PHE A 254 2.31 26.50 -19.53
N ILE A 255 3.31 27.40 -19.65
CA ILE A 255 4.10 27.55 -20.89
C ILE A 255 4.84 26.26 -21.26
N ARG A 256 5.52 25.63 -20.28
CA ARG A 256 6.27 24.38 -20.52
C ARG A 256 5.38 23.21 -20.94
N THR A 257 4.17 23.15 -20.39
CA THR A 257 3.25 22.03 -20.63
C THR A 257 2.33 22.25 -21.82
N ASN A 258 2.32 23.46 -22.40
CA ASN A 258 1.41 23.91 -23.45
C ASN A 258 -0.07 23.70 -23.07
N ILE A 259 -0.40 24.05 -21.82
CA ILE A 259 -1.75 23.97 -21.24
C ILE A 259 -2.26 25.39 -21.07
N GLU A 260 -3.54 25.60 -21.37
CA GLU A 260 -4.19 26.90 -21.19
C GLU A 260 -4.82 27.02 -19.79
N PRO A 261 -4.70 28.18 -19.13
CA PRO A 261 -5.28 28.38 -17.79
C PRO A 261 -6.81 28.37 -17.78
N GLU A 262 -7.46 28.67 -18.91
CA GLU A 262 -8.93 28.67 -19.00
C GLU A 262 -9.55 27.28 -18.78
N TRP A 263 -8.79 26.19 -18.96
CA TRP A 263 -9.27 24.82 -18.74
C TRP A 263 -9.53 24.49 -17.26
N MET A 264 -9.17 25.38 -16.32
CA MET A 264 -9.60 25.30 -14.93
C MET A 264 -11.11 25.60 -14.75
N VAL A 265 -11.75 26.17 -15.77
CA VAL A 265 -13.20 26.40 -15.85
C VAL A 265 -13.81 25.37 -16.79
N LEU A 266 -14.71 24.54 -16.25
CA LEU A 266 -15.37 23.45 -16.95
C LEU A 266 -16.57 23.97 -17.75
N CYS A 267 -16.57 23.67 -19.05
CA CYS A 267 -17.77 23.80 -19.91
C CYS A 267 -18.42 22.44 -20.18
N LEU A 268 -17.61 21.37 -20.17
CA LEU A 268 -18.04 19.99 -20.28
C LEU A 268 -17.60 19.26 -19.02
N LEU A 269 -18.53 18.52 -18.41
CA LEU A 269 -18.26 17.72 -17.23
C LEU A 269 -18.22 16.23 -17.62
N PRO A 270 -17.09 15.51 -17.45
CA PRO A 270 -17.02 14.09 -17.77
C PRO A 270 -17.87 13.26 -16.82
N VAL A 271 -18.54 12.25 -17.36
CA VAL A 271 -19.34 11.27 -16.64
C VAL A 271 -18.58 9.95 -16.56
N LEU A 272 -18.33 9.46 -15.35
CA LEU A 272 -17.65 8.19 -15.15
C LEU A 272 -18.41 7.02 -15.82
N PRO A 273 -17.69 5.99 -16.29
CA PRO A 273 -18.29 4.76 -16.79
C PRO A 273 -19.24 4.11 -15.75
N PRO A 274 -20.37 3.53 -16.16
CA PRO A 274 -21.39 2.99 -15.25
C PRO A 274 -20.89 1.92 -14.28
N GLU A 275 -19.93 1.08 -14.71
CA GLU A 275 -19.39 0.01 -13.87
C GLU A 275 -18.55 0.53 -12.70
N LEU A 276 -18.05 1.78 -12.77
CA LEU A 276 -17.38 2.43 -11.64
C LEU A 276 -18.37 3.05 -10.65
N ARG A 277 -19.66 3.09 -10.99
CA ARG A 277 -20.76 3.65 -10.19
C ARG A 277 -21.99 2.74 -10.25
N PRO A 278 -21.87 1.46 -9.85
CA PRO A 278 -22.89 0.45 -10.09
C PRO A 278 -24.19 0.75 -9.35
N ILE A 279 -25.29 0.21 -9.90
CA ILE A 279 -26.57 0.07 -9.22
C ILE A 279 -26.81 -1.43 -9.05
N ILE A 280 -26.95 -1.87 -7.80
CA ILE A 280 -27.07 -3.29 -7.45
C ILE A 280 -28.46 -3.49 -6.86
N GLN A 281 -29.17 -4.50 -7.37
CA GLN A 281 -30.41 -4.95 -6.78
C GLN A 281 -30.10 -5.94 -5.66
N ILE A 282 -30.53 -5.63 -4.44
CA ILE A 282 -30.43 -6.54 -3.29
C ILE A 282 -31.67 -7.45 -3.28
N GLU A 283 -31.51 -8.65 -2.71
CA GLU A 283 -32.63 -9.55 -2.39
C GLU A 283 -33.74 -8.78 -1.65
N GLY A 284 -34.97 -8.83 -2.17
CA GLY A 284 -36.08 -7.99 -1.70
C GLY A 284 -36.42 -6.79 -2.59
N GLY A 285 -35.80 -6.65 -3.77
CA GLY A 285 -36.18 -5.68 -4.79
C GLY A 285 -35.70 -4.24 -4.53
N LYS A 286 -34.99 -4.00 -3.42
CA LYS A 286 -34.38 -2.70 -3.11
C LYS A 286 -33.17 -2.47 -4.01
N LEU A 287 -33.15 -1.33 -4.69
CA LEU A 287 -32.00 -0.89 -5.49
C LEU A 287 -31.05 -0.07 -4.61
N MET A 288 -29.78 -0.44 -4.58
CA MET A 288 -28.70 0.37 -4.01
C MET A 288 -27.90 1.02 -5.13
N SER A 289 -27.77 2.33 -5.07
CA SER A 289 -27.00 3.11 -6.02
C SER A 289 -25.76 3.69 -5.34
N SER A 290 -24.69 3.86 -6.11
CA SER A 290 -23.54 4.67 -5.70
C SER A 290 -23.97 6.13 -5.44
N ASP A 291 -23.40 6.74 -4.39
CA ASP A 291 -23.57 8.15 -4.00
C ASP A 291 -23.27 9.11 -5.18
N ILE A 292 -22.29 8.77 -6.01
CA ILE A 292 -21.89 9.55 -7.20
C ILE A 292 -23.06 9.71 -8.18
N ASN A 293 -23.92 8.69 -8.33
CA ASN A 293 -25.06 8.79 -9.25
C ASN A 293 -26.03 9.87 -8.75
N GLU A 294 -26.31 9.95 -7.45
CA GLU A 294 -27.21 10.98 -6.90
C GLU A 294 -26.64 12.39 -7.06
N LEU A 295 -25.32 12.55 -6.92
CA LEU A 295 -24.63 13.82 -7.20
C LEU A 295 -24.72 14.20 -8.69
N TYR A 296 -24.52 13.26 -9.62
CA TYR A 296 -24.72 13.50 -11.05
C TYR A 296 -26.18 13.87 -11.38
N ARG A 297 -27.16 13.19 -10.77
CA ARG A 297 -28.58 13.50 -10.96
C ARG A 297 -28.88 14.95 -10.59
N ARG A 298 -28.30 15.42 -9.48
CA ARG A 298 -28.44 16.81 -9.04
C ARG A 298 -27.85 17.79 -10.04
N VAL A 299 -26.64 17.53 -10.55
CA VAL A 299 -26.00 18.38 -11.57
C VAL A 299 -26.87 18.47 -12.82
N ILE A 300 -27.32 17.34 -13.36
CA ILE A 300 -28.16 17.30 -14.57
C ILE A 300 -29.49 18.02 -14.32
N TYR A 301 -30.13 17.79 -13.17
CA TYR A 301 -31.39 18.44 -12.82
C TYR A 301 -31.27 19.96 -12.77
N ARG A 302 -30.23 20.48 -12.10
CA ARG A 302 -29.98 21.93 -12.03
C ARG A 302 -29.63 22.52 -13.39
N ASN A 303 -28.81 21.80 -14.17
CA ASN A 303 -28.43 22.23 -15.52
C ASN A 303 -29.65 22.30 -16.45
N ASN A 304 -30.52 21.29 -16.44
CA ASN A 304 -31.74 21.27 -17.25
C ASN A 304 -32.72 22.36 -16.80
N THR A 305 -32.86 22.59 -15.49
CA THR A 305 -33.68 23.69 -14.96
C THR A 305 -33.20 25.05 -15.50
N LEU A 306 -31.88 25.27 -15.53
CA LEU A 306 -31.29 26.49 -16.09
C LEU A 306 -31.52 26.58 -17.61
N THR A 307 -31.36 25.48 -18.35
CA THR A 307 -31.64 25.42 -19.79
C THR A 307 -33.11 25.73 -20.09
N ASP A 308 -34.03 25.14 -19.34
CA ASP A 308 -35.47 25.35 -19.49
C ASP A 308 -35.85 26.81 -19.20
N LEU A 309 -35.23 27.43 -18.19
CA LEU A 309 -35.43 28.85 -17.89
C LEU A 309 -34.95 29.77 -19.01
N LEU A 310 -33.76 29.50 -19.59
CA LEU A 310 -33.21 30.28 -20.69
C LEU A 310 -34.00 30.13 -21.98
N THR A 311 -34.60 28.95 -22.23
CA THR A 311 -35.39 28.68 -23.44
C THR A 311 -36.83 29.15 -23.33
N THR A 312 -37.46 28.99 -22.16
CA THR A 312 -38.89 29.29 -21.96
C THR A 312 -39.16 30.80 -21.81
N SER A 313 -38.23 31.56 -21.26
CA SER A 313 -38.44 32.98 -20.96
C SER A 313 -37.43 33.89 -21.64
N ARG A 314 -37.83 34.54 -22.74
CA ARG A 314 -37.06 35.62 -23.38
C ARG A 314 -36.88 36.87 -22.49
N SER A 315 -37.61 36.97 -21.37
CA SER A 315 -37.62 38.10 -20.44
C SER A 315 -37.40 37.67 -18.98
N THR A 316 -36.56 36.67 -18.72
CA THR A 316 -36.20 36.30 -17.34
C THR A 316 -35.37 37.41 -16.70
N PRO A 317 -35.69 37.82 -15.46
CA PRO A 317 -34.80 38.67 -14.67
C PRO A 317 -33.42 38.02 -14.52
N GLY A 318 -32.35 38.76 -14.82
CA GLY A 318 -30.98 38.26 -14.72
C GLY A 318 -30.62 37.73 -13.33
N GLU A 319 -31.21 38.29 -12.26
CA GLU A 319 -31.02 37.82 -10.88
C GLU A 319 -31.47 36.36 -10.66
N LEU A 320 -32.53 35.92 -11.35
CA LEU A 320 -32.98 34.53 -11.26
C LEU A 320 -32.03 33.58 -12.00
N VAL A 321 -31.47 34.02 -13.13
CA VAL A 321 -30.44 33.26 -13.87
C VAL A 321 -29.21 33.09 -12.99
N MET A 322 -28.74 34.17 -12.34
CA MET A 322 -27.61 34.13 -11.41
C MET A 322 -27.82 33.15 -10.26
N CYS A 323 -29.00 33.15 -9.65
CA CYS A 323 -29.34 32.20 -8.60
C CYS A 323 -29.25 30.74 -9.09
N GLN A 324 -29.66 30.46 -10.33
CA GLN A 324 -29.60 29.10 -10.89
C GLN A 324 -28.18 28.71 -11.29
N GLU A 325 -27.40 29.62 -11.88
CA GLU A 325 -25.98 29.39 -12.18
C GLU A 325 -25.20 29.03 -10.92
N LYS A 326 -25.46 29.74 -9.82
CA LYS A 326 -24.90 29.39 -8.50
C LYS A 326 -25.27 27.99 -8.06
N LEU A 327 -26.53 27.58 -8.21
CA LEU A 327 -26.96 26.22 -7.84
C LEU A 327 -26.30 25.13 -8.70
N VAL A 328 -26.02 25.42 -9.98
CA VAL A 328 -25.25 24.53 -10.86
C VAL A 328 -23.80 24.43 -10.38
N GLN A 329 -23.15 25.56 -10.10
CA GLN A 329 -21.79 25.60 -9.52
C GLN A 329 -21.72 24.80 -8.22
N GLU A 330 -22.66 25.01 -7.29
CA GLU A 330 -22.72 24.29 -6.02
C GLU A 330 -22.92 22.77 -6.23
N ALA A 331 -23.74 22.37 -7.21
CA ALA A 331 -23.93 20.96 -7.52
C ALA A 331 -22.65 20.30 -8.05
N VAL A 332 -21.91 20.98 -8.92
CA VAL A 332 -20.62 20.48 -9.44
C VAL A 332 -19.56 20.46 -8.34
N ASP A 333 -19.53 21.46 -7.46
CA ASP A 333 -18.62 21.48 -6.31
C ASP A 333 -18.87 20.28 -5.41
N THR A 334 -20.14 19.97 -5.08
CA THR A 334 -20.48 18.79 -4.26
C THR A 334 -20.11 17.47 -4.92
N LEU A 335 -20.14 17.40 -6.25
CA LEU A 335 -19.75 16.20 -7.00
C LEU A 335 -18.22 15.99 -6.92
N LEU A 336 -17.45 17.05 -7.11
CA LEU A 336 -16.00 17.01 -7.11
C LEU A 336 -15.43 16.85 -5.70
N ASP A 337 -15.92 17.63 -4.74
CA ASP A 337 -15.41 17.67 -3.36
C ASP A 337 -16.51 18.13 -2.38
N ASN A 338 -17.16 17.16 -1.74
CA ASN A 338 -18.29 17.41 -0.84
C ASN A 338 -17.81 17.82 0.55
N GLY A 339 -17.89 19.13 0.85
CA GLY A 339 -17.57 19.67 2.18
C GLY A 339 -16.60 20.85 2.16
N ILE A 340 -15.94 21.12 1.02
CA ILE A 340 -15.04 22.28 0.89
C ILE A 340 -15.74 23.61 1.25
N ARG A 341 -17.03 23.76 0.91
CA ARG A 341 -17.80 25.01 1.09
C ARG A 341 -18.55 25.09 2.43
N GLY A 342 -18.28 24.20 3.38
CA GLY A 342 -18.91 24.19 4.69
C GLY A 342 -19.68 22.90 4.96
N GLN A 343 -20.99 22.99 5.20
CA GLN A 343 -21.78 21.81 5.55
C GLN A 343 -21.88 20.84 4.36
N PRO A 344 -21.42 19.58 4.51
CA PRO A 344 -21.46 18.61 3.43
C PRO A 344 -22.89 18.15 3.17
N MET A 345 -23.19 17.83 1.92
CA MET A 345 -24.49 17.30 1.52
C MET A 345 -24.67 15.89 2.07
N ARG A 346 -25.86 15.63 2.63
CA ARG A 346 -26.24 14.36 3.27
C ARG A 346 -27.45 13.74 2.59
N ASP A 347 -27.57 12.42 2.73
CA ASP A 347 -28.73 11.66 2.33
C ASP A 347 -29.91 11.82 3.32
N GLY A 348 -31.04 11.18 3.03
CA GLY A 348 -32.21 11.18 3.92
C GLY A 348 -31.98 10.47 5.26
N HIS A 349 -30.90 9.69 5.38
CA HIS A 349 -30.46 9.02 6.61
C HIS A 349 -29.32 9.78 7.32
N ASN A 350 -29.08 11.04 6.95
CA ASN A 350 -28.04 11.91 7.51
C ASN A 350 -26.59 11.43 7.28
N LYS A 351 -26.35 10.52 6.34
CA LYS A 351 -25.03 10.09 5.89
C LYS A 351 -24.52 11.04 4.80
N VAL A 352 -23.26 11.44 4.90
CA VAL A 352 -22.62 12.30 3.90
C VAL A 352 -22.40 11.52 2.59
N TYR A 353 -22.77 12.12 1.45
CA TYR A 353 -22.49 11.53 0.13
C TYR A 353 -20.98 11.57 -0.16
N LYS A 354 -20.42 10.44 -0.60
CA LYS A 354 -19.01 10.39 -1.04
C LYS A 354 -18.84 11.09 -2.41
N SER A 355 -17.97 12.10 -2.46
CA SER A 355 -17.58 12.83 -3.68
C SER A 355 -16.42 12.15 -4.42
N PHE A 356 -16.00 12.68 -5.57
CA PHE A 356 -14.83 12.15 -6.27
C PHE A 356 -13.53 12.25 -5.47
N SER A 357 -13.35 13.35 -4.73
CA SER A 357 -12.21 13.52 -3.85
C SER A 357 -12.19 12.45 -2.76
N ASP A 358 -13.33 12.13 -2.16
CA ASP A 358 -13.44 11.09 -1.11
C ASP A 358 -13.19 9.68 -1.62
N VAL A 359 -13.48 9.40 -2.90
CA VAL A 359 -13.18 8.10 -3.52
C VAL A 359 -11.68 7.92 -3.76
N ILE A 360 -10.95 9.02 -3.90
CA ILE A 360 -9.50 9.01 -4.16
C ILE A 360 -8.71 9.07 -2.86
N GLU A 361 -9.08 9.99 -1.97
CA GLU A 361 -8.39 10.29 -0.71
C GLU A 361 -8.84 9.37 0.44
N GLY A 362 -8.09 9.37 1.55
CA GLY A 362 -8.45 8.62 2.75
C GLY A 362 -7.95 7.16 2.79
N LYS A 363 -8.23 6.47 3.90
CA LYS A 363 -7.81 5.06 4.13
C LYS A 363 -8.57 4.09 3.23
N GLU A 364 -9.88 4.32 3.07
CA GLU A 364 -10.77 3.64 2.12
C GLU A 364 -10.68 4.23 0.69
N GLY A 365 -9.75 5.15 0.48
CA GLY A 365 -9.51 5.76 -0.83
C GLY A 365 -8.88 4.74 -1.79
N ARG A 366 -9.15 4.91 -3.08
CA ARG A 366 -8.73 3.98 -4.13
C ARG A 366 -7.24 3.69 -4.12
N PHE A 367 -6.39 4.69 -3.89
CA PHE A 367 -4.94 4.49 -3.86
C PHE A 367 -4.48 3.58 -2.72
N ARG A 368 -4.98 3.82 -1.50
CA ARG A 368 -4.49 3.09 -0.31
C ARG A 368 -5.13 1.72 -0.18
N GLU A 369 -6.43 1.62 -0.41
CA GLU A 369 -7.16 0.37 -0.22
C GLU A 369 -6.98 -0.61 -1.38
N THR A 370 -6.93 -0.10 -2.62
CA THR A 370 -6.99 -0.97 -3.81
C THR A 370 -5.74 -0.99 -4.67
N LEU A 371 -4.88 0.04 -4.63
CA LEU A 371 -3.65 0.05 -5.45
C LEU A 371 -2.43 -0.42 -4.65
N LEU A 372 -2.24 0.09 -3.43
CA LEU A 372 -1.12 -0.30 -2.57
C LEU A 372 -1.35 -1.65 -1.88
N GLY A 373 -2.57 -1.94 -1.46
CA GLY A 373 -3.00 -3.25 -0.97
C GLY A 373 -4.04 -3.85 -1.90
N LYS A 374 -4.02 -5.17 -2.09
CA LYS A 374 -5.08 -5.91 -2.77
C LYS A 374 -5.31 -7.23 -2.07
N ARG A 375 -6.56 -7.71 -2.17
CA ARG A 375 -6.83 -9.12 -1.91
C ARG A 375 -6.22 -9.93 -3.04
N VAL A 376 -5.56 -11.01 -2.68
CA VAL A 376 -4.83 -11.87 -3.62
C VAL A 376 -5.44 -13.26 -3.59
N ASP A 377 -5.60 -13.84 -4.78
CA ASP A 377 -5.96 -15.24 -4.92
C ASP A 377 -4.80 -16.13 -4.44
N TYR A 378 -5.04 -17.44 -4.32
CA TYR A 378 -4.05 -18.42 -3.84
C TYR A 378 -3.44 -18.03 -2.48
N SER A 379 -4.31 -17.57 -1.57
CA SER A 379 -3.96 -17.23 -0.20
C SER A 379 -4.89 -17.90 0.82
N GLY A 380 -4.35 -18.18 2.00
CA GLY A 380 -5.05 -18.79 3.11
C GLY A 380 -4.62 -18.16 4.43
N ARG A 381 -5.35 -18.42 5.51
CA ARG A 381 -4.98 -17.98 6.87
C ARG A 381 -5.35 -19.07 7.87
N SER A 382 -4.45 -19.33 8.82
CA SER A 382 -4.77 -20.17 9.98
C SER A 382 -3.97 -19.78 11.21
N VAL A 383 -4.37 -20.34 12.36
CA VAL A 383 -3.64 -20.25 13.63
C VAL A 383 -2.34 -21.02 13.53
N ILE A 384 -1.27 -20.46 14.10
CA ILE A 384 0.04 -21.10 14.13
C ILE A 384 0.24 -21.92 15.41
N VAL A 385 1.03 -22.99 15.29
CA VAL A 385 1.47 -23.86 16.39
C VAL A 385 2.96 -24.15 16.23
N VAL A 386 3.66 -24.35 17.35
CA VAL A 386 5.09 -24.67 17.33
C VAL A 386 5.33 -26.05 16.72
N GLY A 387 6.27 -26.14 15.78
CA GLY A 387 6.72 -27.38 15.15
C GLY A 387 8.21 -27.62 15.41
N PRO A 388 8.60 -28.11 16.60
CA PRO A 388 10.01 -28.25 16.98
C PRO A 388 10.76 -29.32 16.17
N SER A 389 10.04 -30.29 15.58
CA SER A 389 10.62 -31.33 14.71
C SER A 389 10.86 -30.88 13.28
N LEU A 390 10.40 -29.68 12.91
CA LEU A 390 10.61 -29.14 11.57
C LEU A 390 12.05 -28.67 11.41
N SER A 391 12.57 -28.70 10.19
CA SER A 391 13.79 -27.95 9.86
C SER A 391 13.46 -26.47 9.71
N LEU A 392 14.44 -25.59 9.89
CA LEU A 392 14.25 -24.13 9.80
C LEU A 392 13.56 -23.68 8.50
N HIS A 393 13.83 -24.38 7.40
CA HIS A 393 13.30 -24.10 6.07
C HIS A 393 11.95 -24.74 5.75
N ARG A 394 11.39 -25.53 6.66
CA ARG A 394 10.13 -26.26 6.46
C ARG A 394 9.02 -25.61 7.27
N CYS A 395 7.81 -25.64 6.74
CA CYS A 395 6.61 -25.30 7.49
C CYS A 395 5.55 -26.38 7.33
N GLY A 396 4.75 -26.61 8.35
CA GLY A 396 3.59 -27.50 8.26
C GLY A 396 2.38 -26.76 7.71
N LEU A 397 1.80 -27.25 6.62
CA LEU A 397 0.53 -26.78 6.09
C LEU A 397 -0.58 -27.80 6.32
N PRO A 398 -1.76 -27.38 6.81
CA PRO A 398 -2.87 -28.26 7.03
C PRO A 398 -3.48 -28.72 5.69
N ARG A 399 -3.92 -29.98 5.64
CA ARG A 399 -4.50 -30.63 4.45
C ARG A 399 -5.64 -29.83 3.81
N GLU A 400 -6.52 -29.25 4.61
CA GLU A 400 -7.67 -28.47 4.14
C GLU A 400 -7.27 -27.17 3.42
N ILE A 401 -6.20 -26.51 3.86
CA ILE A 401 -5.71 -25.28 3.20
C ILE A 401 -4.90 -25.65 1.96
N ALA A 402 -4.03 -26.67 2.07
CA ALA A 402 -3.18 -27.09 0.96
C ALA A 402 -3.99 -27.54 -0.27
N ILE A 403 -5.09 -28.28 -0.07
CA ILE A 403 -5.91 -28.76 -1.20
C ILE A 403 -6.58 -27.62 -1.98
N GLU A 404 -7.02 -26.55 -1.31
CA GLU A 404 -7.61 -25.37 -1.96
C GLU A 404 -6.54 -24.51 -2.63
N LEU A 405 -5.41 -24.25 -1.95
CA LEU A 405 -4.30 -23.48 -2.49
C LEU A 405 -3.68 -24.12 -3.73
N PHE A 406 -3.53 -25.45 -3.75
CA PHE A 406 -2.89 -26.17 -4.84
C PHE A 406 -3.91 -26.85 -5.78
N GLN A 407 -5.20 -26.55 -5.67
CA GLN A 407 -6.28 -27.26 -6.38
C GLN A 407 -6.04 -27.38 -7.89
N THR A 408 -5.61 -26.28 -8.53
CA THR A 408 -5.34 -26.25 -9.99
C THR A 408 -4.18 -27.16 -10.39
N PHE A 409 -3.13 -27.21 -9.57
CA PHE A 409 -1.97 -28.08 -9.80
C PHE A 409 -2.31 -29.55 -9.56
N VAL A 410 -3.13 -29.85 -8.56
CA VAL A 410 -3.64 -31.21 -8.29
C VAL A 410 -4.52 -31.71 -9.44
N ILE A 411 -5.43 -30.87 -9.96
CA ILE A 411 -6.24 -31.21 -11.14
C ILE A 411 -5.33 -31.53 -12.34
N ARG A 412 -4.28 -30.73 -12.56
CA ARG A 412 -3.30 -30.99 -13.62
C ARG A 412 -2.55 -32.31 -13.40
N GLY A 413 -2.16 -32.62 -12.16
CA GLY A 413 -1.49 -33.87 -11.80
C GLY A 413 -2.36 -35.10 -12.08
N LEU A 414 -3.62 -35.08 -11.65
CA LEU A 414 -4.60 -36.15 -11.87
C LEU A 414 -4.84 -36.45 -13.35
N ILE A 415 -4.94 -35.41 -14.18
CA ILE A 415 -5.13 -35.57 -15.63
C ILE A 415 -3.84 -36.09 -16.29
N ARG A 416 -2.68 -35.57 -15.90
CA ARG A 416 -1.37 -35.98 -16.46
C ARG A 416 -1.06 -37.45 -16.18
N GLN A 417 -1.46 -37.97 -15.02
CA GLN A 417 -1.27 -39.37 -14.64
C GLN A 417 -2.43 -40.29 -15.11
N HIS A 418 -3.36 -39.78 -15.93
CA HIS A 418 -4.54 -40.50 -16.43
C HIS A 418 -5.49 -41.05 -15.33
N LEU A 419 -5.45 -40.49 -14.12
CA LEU A 419 -6.34 -40.84 -13.01
C LEU A 419 -7.71 -40.14 -13.11
N ALA A 420 -7.79 -39.06 -13.88
CA ALA A 420 -9.03 -38.36 -14.21
C ALA A 420 -9.08 -38.04 -15.72
N SER A 421 -10.23 -38.28 -16.34
CA SER A 421 -10.45 -38.02 -17.78
C SER A 421 -10.71 -36.56 -18.12
N ASN A 422 -11.29 -35.79 -17.19
CA ASN A 422 -11.69 -34.39 -17.41
C ASN A 422 -11.58 -33.59 -16.11
N ILE A 423 -11.55 -32.25 -16.25
CA ILE A 423 -11.52 -31.31 -15.10
C ILE A 423 -12.70 -31.55 -14.15
N GLY A 424 -13.88 -31.86 -14.67
CA GLY A 424 -15.06 -32.15 -13.86
C GLY A 424 -14.88 -33.38 -12.96
N VAL A 425 -14.35 -34.48 -13.51
CA VAL A 425 -14.07 -35.72 -12.76
C VAL A 425 -12.98 -35.48 -11.71
N ALA A 426 -11.91 -34.78 -12.07
CA ALA A 426 -10.85 -34.41 -11.13
C ALA A 426 -11.41 -33.58 -9.95
N LYS A 427 -12.28 -32.60 -10.23
CA LYS A 427 -12.96 -31.83 -9.18
C LYS A 427 -13.86 -32.70 -8.30
N SER A 428 -14.54 -33.71 -8.85
CA SER A 428 -15.32 -34.66 -8.05
C SER A 428 -14.43 -35.49 -7.13
N GLN A 429 -13.32 -36.04 -7.63
CA GLN A 429 -12.37 -36.81 -6.85
C GLN A 429 -11.74 -36.00 -5.69
N ILE A 430 -11.47 -34.71 -5.93
CA ILE A 430 -10.99 -33.77 -4.91
C ILE A 430 -12.07 -33.54 -3.83
N ARG A 431 -13.33 -33.33 -4.23
CA ARG A 431 -14.46 -33.16 -3.29
C ARG A 431 -14.69 -34.42 -2.44
N GLU A 432 -14.54 -35.60 -3.03
CA GLU A 432 -14.63 -36.90 -2.37
C GLU A 432 -13.41 -37.22 -1.48
N LYS A 433 -12.34 -36.41 -1.53
CA LYS A 433 -11.10 -36.57 -0.73
C LYS A 433 -10.46 -37.97 -0.84
N LYS A 434 -10.43 -38.54 -2.06
CA LYS A 434 -9.82 -39.87 -2.30
C LYS A 434 -8.34 -39.89 -1.85
N PRO A 435 -7.82 -41.02 -1.33
CA PRO A 435 -6.47 -41.10 -0.78
C PRO A 435 -5.37 -40.70 -1.79
N ILE A 436 -5.56 -41.07 -3.05
CA ILE A 436 -4.67 -40.74 -4.19
C ILE A 436 -4.44 -39.22 -4.33
N VAL A 437 -5.44 -38.40 -3.97
CA VAL A 437 -5.33 -36.93 -4.05
C VAL A 437 -4.26 -36.42 -3.08
N TRP A 438 -4.08 -37.06 -1.93
CA TRP A 438 -3.07 -36.66 -0.95
C TRP A 438 -1.65 -36.98 -1.41
N GLU A 439 -1.46 -38.11 -2.09
CA GLU A 439 -0.17 -38.50 -2.68
C GLU A 439 0.25 -37.50 -3.77
N ILE A 440 -0.67 -37.17 -4.69
CA ILE A 440 -0.40 -36.17 -5.74
C ILE A 440 -0.18 -34.79 -5.14
N LEU A 441 -0.92 -34.42 -4.09
CA LEU A 441 -0.72 -33.14 -3.40
C LEU A 441 0.68 -33.07 -2.78
N GLN A 442 1.18 -34.15 -2.17
CA GLN A 442 2.56 -34.19 -1.67
C GLN A 442 3.58 -34.03 -2.81
N GLU A 443 3.39 -34.72 -3.94
CA GLU A 443 4.26 -34.58 -5.12
C GLU A 443 4.26 -33.14 -5.65
N VAL A 444 3.09 -32.50 -5.75
CA VAL A 444 2.95 -31.12 -6.23
C VAL A 444 3.59 -30.10 -5.28
N MET A 445 3.50 -30.34 -3.97
CA MET A 445 4.09 -29.46 -2.96
C MET A 445 5.60 -29.59 -2.87
N GLN A 446 6.15 -30.77 -3.22
CA GLN A 446 7.60 -30.97 -3.26
C GLN A 446 8.24 -30.02 -4.27
N GLY A 447 9.14 -29.17 -3.79
CA GLY A 447 9.79 -28.17 -4.62
C GLY A 447 8.89 -27.00 -5.01
N HIS A 448 7.80 -26.72 -4.30
CA HIS A 448 7.03 -25.50 -4.48
C HIS A 448 7.01 -24.69 -3.17
N PRO A 449 7.79 -23.59 -3.06
CA PRO A 449 7.86 -22.82 -1.83
C PRO A 449 6.53 -22.10 -1.55
N VAL A 450 6.24 -21.83 -0.28
CA VAL A 450 5.12 -21.00 0.16
C VAL A 450 5.63 -19.83 0.99
N LEU A 451 4.94 -18.70 0.94
CA LEU A 451 5.25 -17.54 1.76
C LEU A 451 4.33 -17.51 2.98
N LEU A 452 4.92 -17.38 4.17
CA LEU A 452 4.19 -17.10 5.40
C LEU A 452 4.34 -15.62 5.73
N ASN A 453 3.25 -14.99 6.15
CA ASN A 453 3.19 -13.59 6.54
C ASN A 453 2.42 -13.42 7.85
N ARG A 454 2.98 -12.65 8.79
CA ARG A 454 2.28 -12.19 9.99
C ARG A 454 2.03 -10.69 9.94
N ALA A 455 0.78 -10.30 10.18
CA ALA A 455 0.41 -8.90 10.31
C ALA A 455 0.52 -8.46 11.79
N PRO A 456 1.01 -7.25 12.09
CA PRO A 456 1.53 -6.24 11.16
C PRO A 456 2.94 -6.59 10.64
N THR A 457 3.16 -6.40 9.34
CA THR A 457 4.47 -6.65 8.70
C THR A 457 5.39 -5.45 8.88
N LEU A 458 6.18 -5.43 9.95
CA LEU A 458 7.02 -4.27 10.32
C LEU A 458 8.31 -4.15 9.49
N HIS A 459 8.86 -5.27 9.05
CA HIS A 459 10.12 -5.34 8.32
C HIS A 459 10.12 -6.54 7.38
N ARG A 460 11.14 -6.67 6.52
CA ARG A 460 11.19 -7.73 5.49
C ARG A 460 10.98 -9.16 6.02
N LEU A 461 11.51 -9.47 7.22
CA LEU A 461 11.42 -10.82 7.81
C LEU A 461 10.02 -11.15 8.36
N GLY A 462 9.08 -10.22 8.31
CA GLY A 462 7.67 -10.51 8.56
C GLY A 462 7.02 -11.31 7.44
N ILE A 463 7.73 -11.50 6.32
CA ILE A 463 7.39 -12.44 5.25
C ILE A 463 8.61 -13.31 4.97
N GLN A 464 8.49 -14.62 5.08
CA GLN A 464 9.55 -15.56 4.69
C GLN A 464 8.97 -16.72 3.91
N SER A 465 9.81 -17.36 3.10
CA SER A 465 9.44 -18.53 2.33
C SER A 465 9.91 -19.83 2.99
N PHE A 466 9.12 -20.88 2.81
CA PHE A 466 9.33 -22.19 3.39
C PHE A 466 8.96 -23.28 2.38
N GLN A 467 9.58 -24.44 2.52
CA GLN A 467 9.14 -25.67 1.87
C GLN A 467 7.97 -26.25 2.69
N PRO A 468 6.76 -26.36 2.11
CA PRO A 468 5.62 -26.85 2.87
C PRO A 468 5.65 -28.38 3.01
N ILE A 469 5.18 -28.86 4.15
CA ILE A 469 4.94 -30.27 4.46
C ILE A 469 3.48 -30.42 4.87
N LEU A 470 2.80 -31.46 4.38
CA LEU A 470 1.44 -31.75 4.80
C LEU A 470 1.40 -32.22 6.26
N VAL A 471 0.59 -31.56 7.07
CA VAL A 471 0.36 -31.91 8.47
C VAL A 471 -1.12 -32.23 8.69
N GLU A 472 -1.38 -33.13 9.62
CA GLU A 472 -2.74 -33.46 10.07
C GLU A 472 -3.28 -32.39 11.02
N GLY A 473 -4.52 -31.96 10.80
CA GLY A 473 -5.14 -30.88 11.56
C GLY A 473 -5.42 -29.63 10.72
N ARG A 474 -5.65 -28.51 11.42
CA ARG A 474 -6.06 -27.22 10.82
C ARG A 474 -5.07 -26.08 11.06
N THR A 475 -4.02 -26.32 11.83
CA THR A 475 -3.04 -25.30 12.23
C THR A 475 -1.82 -25.32 11.32
N ILE A 476 -1.14 -24.18 11.23
CA ILE A 476 0.14 -24.06 10.52
C ILE A 476 1.25 -24.34 11.53
N CYS A 477 2.14 -25.27 11.23
CA CYS A 477 3.29 -25.55 12.11
C CYS A 477 4.48 -24.70 11.70
N LEU A 478 5.04 -23.95 12.66
CA LEU A 478 6.15 -23.03 12.45
C LEU A 478 7.36 -23.41 13.30
N HIS A 479 8.56 -23.24 12.74
CA HIS A 479 9.80 -23.45 13.47
C HIS A 479 10.01 -22.37 14.56
N PRO A 480 10.39 -22.71 15.81
CA PRO A 480 10.50 -21.74 16.90
C PRO A 480 11.54 -20.63 16.64
N LEU A 481 12.67 -20.94 15.99
CA LEU A 481 13.72 -19.94 15.67
C LEU A 481 13.29 -18.82 14.70
N VAL A 482 12.22 -19.00 13.91
CA VAL A 482 11.75 -17.93 13.01
C VAL A 482 10.73 -17.02 13.70
N CYS A 483 10.18 -17.41 14.86
CA CYS A 483 9.16 -16.64 15.58
C CYS A 483 9.63 -15.23 15.91
N LYS A 484 10.90 -15.04 16.29
CA LYS A 484 11.48 -13.71 16.56
C LYS A 484 11.44 -12.80 15.34
N GLY A 485 11.66 -13.36 14.14
CA GLY A 485 11.52 -12.62 12.88
C GLY A 485 10.08 -12.19 12.64
N PHE A 486 9.11 -13.07 12.82
CA PHE A 486 7.69 -12.70 12.67
C PHE A 486 7.12 -11.87 13.83
N ASN A 487 7.89 -11.73 14.92
CA ASN A 487 7.41 -11.29 16.23
C ASN A 487 6.18 -12.09 16.71
N ALA A 488 6.17 -13.39 16.41
CA ALA A 488 5.04 -14.28 16.60
C ALA A 488 5.11 -15.04 17.92
N ASP A 489 3.96 -15.23 18.55
CA ASP A 489 3.73 -16.10 19.69
C ASP A 489 2.65 -17.15 19.37
N PHE A 490 2.30 -17.99 20.35
CA PHE A 490 1.40 -19.13 20.14
C PHE A 490 0.15 -19.04 21.05
N ASP A 491 -0.35 -17.84 21.28
CA ASP A 491 -1.52 -17.55 22.12
C ASP A 491 -2.85 -17.49 21.34
N GLY A 492 -2.80 -17.75 20.02
CA GLY A 492 -3.93 -17.58 19.10
C GLY A 492 -3.57 -16.80 17.82
N ASP A 493 -2.33 -16.33 17.75
CA ASP A 493 -1.70 -15.73 16.58
C ASP A 493 -2.00 -16.47 15.27
N GLN A 494 -2.24 -15.69 14.21
CA GLN A 494 -2.58 -16.21 12.88
C GLN A 494 -1.58 -15.74 11.84
N MET A 495 -1.26 -16.62 10.90
CA MET A 495 -0.43 -16.27 9.73
C MET A 495 -1.18 -16.50 8.43
N ALA A 496 -0.92 -15.62 7.47
CA ALA A 496 -1.35 -15.78 6.10
C ALA A 496 -0.33 -16.62 5.31
N VAL A 497 -0.83 -17.44 4.41
CA VAL A 497 -0.06 -18.26 3.47
C VAL A 497 -0.32 -17.74 2.06
N HIS A 498 0.73 -17.59 1.26
CA HIS A 498 0.63 -17.22 -0.15
C HIS A 498 1.44 -18.18 -1.03
N VAL A 499 0.90 -18.57 -2.18
CA VAL A 499 1.58 -19.46 -3.13
C VAL A 499 2.12 -18.68 -4.34
N PRO A 500 3.45 -18.63 -4.55
CA PRO A 500 4.04 -18.01 -5.73
C PRO A 500 3.79 -18.86 -6.98
N LEU A 501 3.09 -18.32 -7.99
CA LEU A 501 2.68 -19.11 -9.16
C LEU A 501 3.70 -19.11 -10.31
N SER A 502 4.34 -17.97 -10.60
CA SER A 502 5.27 -17.87 -11.71
C SER A 502 6.65 -18.42 -11.33
N LEU A 503 7.42 -18.88 -12.33
CA LEU A 503 8.75 -19.43 -12.09
C LEU A 503 9.69 -18.37 -11.50
N GLU A 504 9.56 -17.11 -11.92
CA GLU A 504 10.33 -15.99 -11.38
C GLU A 504 10.00 -15.77 -9.90
N ALA A 505 8.71 -15.77 -9.54
CA ALA A 505 8.28 -15.61 -8.15
C ALA A 505 8.74 -16.79 -7.27
N GLN A 506 8.73 -18.01 -7.80
CA GLN A 506 9.24 -19.19 -7.09
C GLN A 506 10.76 -19.12 -6.91
N ALA A 507 11.50 -18.63 -7.91
CA ALA A 507 12.95 -18.43 -7.84
C ALA A 507 13.31 -17.34 -6.82
N GLU A 508 12.62 -16.19 -6.85
CA GLU A 508 12.78 -15.12 -5.85
C GLU A 508 12.48 -15.63 -4.44
N ALA A 509 11.40 -16.39 -4.27
CA ALA A 509 11.06 -16.98 -2.98
C ALA A 509 12.18 -17.88 -2.45
N ARG A 510 12.77 -18.74 -3.30
CA ARG A 510 13.84 -19.67 -2.93
C ARG A 510 15.18 -19.00 -2.65
N LEU A 511 15.57 -18.06 -3.50
CA LEU A 511 16.90 -17.46 -3.43
C LEU A 511 16.96 -16.33 -2.40
N LEU A 512 15.91 -15.52 -2.30
CA LEU A 512 15.94 -14.27 -1.52
C LEU A 512 15.15 -14.37 -0.21
N MET A 513 14.01 -15.06 -0.20
CA MET A 513 13.06 -14.98 0.94
C MET A 513 13.11 -16.20 1.87
N PHE A 514 13.91 -17.20 1.54
CA PHE A 514 13.91 -18.48 2.23
C PHE A 514 14.49 -18.36 3.63
N SER A 515 13.85 -18.99 4.62
CA SER A 515 14.10 -18.71 6.03
C SER A 515 15.55 -18.95 6.46
N HIS A 516 16.18 -20.02 5.96
CA HIS A 516 17.58 -20.34 6.30
C HIS A 516 18.62 -19.43 5.64
N MET A 517 18.25 -18.66 4.61
CA MET A 517 19.09 -17.61 4.01
C MET A 517 18.97 -16.28 4.75
N ASN A 518 17.93 -16.11 5.57
CA ASN A 518 17.58 -14.86 6.24
C ASN A 518 17.76 -14.92 7.76
N LEU A 519 18.98 -15.24 8.19
CA LEU A 519 19.32 -15.43 9.62
C LEU A 519 19.66 -14.12 10.34
N LEU A 520 20.07 -13.08 9.61
CA LEU A 520 20.57 -11.82 10.14
C LEU A 520 19.55 -10.68 10.03
N SER A 521 19.61 -9.77 10.99
CA SER A 521 18.87 -8.51 10.97
C SER A 521 19.38 -7.61 9.86
N PRO A 522 18.51 -7.10 8.98
CA PRO A 522 18.93 -6.17 7.93
C PRO A 522 19.38 -4.82 8.48
N ALA A 523 18.93 -4.46 9.69
CA ALA A 523 19.19 -3.15 10.28
C ALA A 523 20.53 -3.10 11.02
N ILE A 524 20.89 -4.16 11.75
CA ILE A 524 22.04 -4.19 12.66
C ILE A 524 23.12 -5.17 12.18
N GLY A 525 22.73 -6.21 11.43
CA GLY A 525 23.61 -7.34 11.10
C GLY A 525 23.64 -8.45 12.16
N ASP A 526 23.02 -8.22 13.33
CA ASP A 526 22.94 -9.22 14.39
C ASP A 526 22.06 -10.43 14.00
N PRO A 527 22.37 -11.64 14.51
CA PRO A 527 21.56 -12.83 14.25
C PRO A 527 20.18 -12.72 14.92
N ILE A 528 19.14 -12.99 14.14
CA ILE A 528 17.74 -13.02 14.61
C ILE A 528 17.33 -14.43 15.00
N SER A 529 17.70 -15.43 14.20
CA SER A 529 17.39 -16.84 14.46
C SER A 529 18.36 -17.42 15.50
N VAL A 530 18.30 -16.89 16.71
CA VAL A 530 19.07 -17.34 17.87
C VAL A 530 18.19 -18.20 18.79
N PRO A 531 18.78 -19.17 19.52
CA PRO A 531 18.07 -19.87 20.58
C PRO A 531 17.40 -18.89 21.55
N THR A 532 16.14 -19.14 21.88
CA THR A 532 15.33 -18.32 22.80
C THR A 532 14.68 -19.21 23.86
N GLN A 533 14.40 -18.63 25.04
CA GLN A 533 13.64 -19.24 26.14
C GLN A 533 14.10 -20.68 26.44
N ASP A 534 13.28 -21.69 26.15
CA ASP A 534 13.53 -23.10 26.45
C ASP A 534 14.87 -23.61 25.89
N MET A 535 15.23 -23.21 24.67
CA MET A 535 16.51 -23.60 24.08
C MET A 535 17.70 -23.02 24.86
N LEU A 536 17.60 -21.76 25.32
CA LEU A 536 18.64 -21.13 26.13
C LEU A 536 18.73 -21.78 27.51
N ILE A 537 17.60 -22.10 28.13
CA ILE A 537 17.57 -22.78 29.43
C ILE A 537 18.20 -24.16 29.31
N GLY A 538 17.86 -24.93 28.27
CA GLY A 538 18.46 -26.23 27.99
C GLY A 538 19.98 -26.14 27.80
N LEU A 539 20.44 -25.20 26.98
CA LEU A 539 21.88 -24.96 26.77
C LEU A 539 22.58 -24.46 28.04
N TYR A 540 21.92 -23.62 28.83
CA TYR A 540 22.46 -23.11 30.09
C TYR A 540 22.62 -24.23 31.11
N VAL A 541 21.62 -25.10 31.29
CA VAL A 541 21.70 -26.28 32.17
C VAL A 541 22.77 -27.25 31.66
N LEU A 542 22.88 -27.43 30.34
CA LEU A 542 23.91 -28.28 29.74
C LEU A 542 25.33 -27.74 30.00
N THR A 543 25.50 -26.42 30.03
CA THR A 543 26.80 -25.76 30.21
C THR A 543 27.02 -25.24 31.64
N SER A 544 26.07 -25.45 32.56
CA SER A 544 26.19 -25.00 33.95
C SER A 544 27.16 -25.89 34.72
N GLY A 545 28.46 -25.61 34.60
CA GLY A 545 29.50 -26.26 35.39
C GLY A 545 29.76 -25.53 36.71
N THR A 546 30.15 -26.27 37.75
CA THR A 546 30.75 -25.65 38.93
C THR A 546 32.07 -24.97 38.51
N ARG A 547 32.13 -23.64 38.55
CA ARG A 547 33.34 -22.82 38.29
C ARG A 547 34.44 -23.01 39.36
N ARG A 548 34.55 -24.20 39.95
CA ARG A 548 35.63 -24.50 40.88
C ARG A 548 36.86 -24.83 40.04
N GLY A 549 37.71 -23.84 39.76
CA GLY A 549 39.05 -24.08 39.21
C GLY A 549 39.87 -25.01 40.10
N ILE A 550 41.01 -25.51 39.62
CA ILE A 550 41.86 -26.48 40.36
C ILE A 550 42.18 -25.99 41.78
N CYS A 551 42.31 -24.67 41.97
CA CYS A 551 42.64 -24.04 43.26
C CYS A 551 41.47 -23.91 44.25
N ALA A 552 40.21 -24.10 43.85
CA ALA A 552 39.07 -23.90 44.75
C ALA A 552 39.04 -24.91 45.93
N ASN A 553 39.80 -26.01 45.83
CA ASN A 553 39.90 -27.04 46.89
C ASN A 553 41.26 -27.11 47.61
N ARG A 554 42.29 -26.32 47.23
CA ARG A 554 43.58 -26.32 47.96
C ARG A 554 43.78 -25.14 48.92
N TYR A 555 43.15 -23.99 48.66
CA TYR A 555 43.29 -22.79 49.50
C TYR A 555 41.93 -22.21 49.87
N ASN A 556 41.10 -22.97 50.60
CA ASN A 556 39.98 -22.38 51.32
C ASN A 556 40.00 -22.75 52.81
N PRO A 557 40.95 -22.22 53.62
CA PRO A 557 40.88 -22.29 55.08
C PRO A 557 40.11 -21.10 55.70
N CYS A 558 39.50 -20.21 54.90
CA CYS A 558 38.98 -18.93 55.40
C CYS A 558 37.56 -18.61 54.94
N ASN A 559 36.59 -19.41 55.38
CA ASN A 559 35.22 -18.93 55.60
C ASN A 559 34.69 -19.40 56.97
N ARG A 560 35.52 -19.23 58.01
CA ARG A 560 35.07 -19.15 59.41
C ARG A 560 34.74 -17.70 59.75
N LYS A 561 33.58 -17.21 59.32
CA LYS A 561 32.91 -16.12 60.04
C LYS A 561 31.43 -16.45 60.17
N ASN A 562 31.08 -16.75 61.42
CA ASN A 562 29.74 -16.71 62.02
C ASN A 562 28.72 -17.72 61.51
N TYR A 563 28.76 -18.96 62.04
CA TYR A 563 27.58 -19.61 62.61
C TYR A 563 28.04 -20.52 63.77
N LYS A 564 27.21 -20.60 64.81
CA LYS A 564 27.49 -21.20 66.12
C LYS A 564 27.98 -22.65 66.02
N ASN A 565 28.87 -23.01 66.95
CA ASN A 565 29.42 -24.35 67.16
C ASN A 565 28.32 -25.41 67.31
N GLU A 566 28.07 -26.18 66.26
CA GLU A 566 27.59 -27.56 66.39
C GLU A 566 28.71 -28.50 65.94
N ARG A 567 29.13 -29.38 66.85
CA ARG A 567 30.12 -30.43 66.59
C ARG A 567 29.54 -31.41 65.57
N ILE A 568 29.94 -31.27 64.31
CA ILE A 568 29.71 -32.31 63.30
C ILE A 568 31.00 -33.14 63.21
N TYR A 569 30.85 -34.42 63.55
CA TYR A 569 31.86 -35.45 63.56
C TYR A 569 32.59 -35.56 62.22
N GLU A 570 33.90 -35.83 62.33
CA GLU A 570 34.78 -36.26 61.25
C GLU A 570 34.11 -37.32 60.37
N THR A 571 33.78 -36.96 59.13
CA THR A 571 33.56 -37.95 58.07
C THR A 571 34.05 -37.40 56.73
N ASN A 572 35.19 -37.95 56.30
CA ASN A 572 35.58 -38.19 54.91
C ASN A 572 35.31 -37.08 53.88
N TYR A 573 36.19 -36.07 53.82
CA TYR A 573 36.52 -35.45 52.53
C TYR A 573 37.39 -36.42 51.72
N LYS A 574 36.80 -37.51 51.21
CA LYS A 574 37.43 -38.34 50.18
C LYS A 574 37.58 -37.46 48.95
N TYR A 575 38.81 -37.07 48.63
CA TYR A 575 39.15 -36.46 47.34
C TYR A 575 38.74 -37.45 46.24
N THR A 576 37.56 -37.28 45.65
CA THR A 576 37.12 -38.09 44.52
C THR A 576 38.03 -37.75 43.35
N LYS A 577 38.93 -38.69 43.02
CA LYS A 577 39.86 -38.54 41.91
C LYS A 577 39.05 -38.25 40.63
N GLU A 578 39.24 -37.08 40.05
CA GLU A 578 38.55 -36.69 38.82
C GLU A 578 38.93 -37.69 37.70
N PRO A 579 37.96 -38.22 36.94
CA PRO A 579 38.22 -39.23 35.93
C PRO A 579 38.92 -38.62 34.71
N PHE A 580 39.88 -39.36 34.16
CA PHE A 580 40.57 -39.04 32.91
C PHE A 580 39.96 -39.84 31.76
N PHE A 581 39.63 -39.16 30.68
CA PHE A 581 39.11 -39.74 29.45
C PHE A 581 40.01 -39.43 28.27
N CYS A 582 40.25 -40.42 27.43
CA CYS A 582 41.05 -40.25 26.20
C CYS A 582 40.23 -39.68 25.05
N ASN A 583 38.91 -39.93 25.03
CA ASN A 583 38.00 -39.51 23.97
C ASN A 583 36.66 -39.02 24.56
N SER A 584 35.99 -38.12 23.84
CA SER A 584 34.68 -37.58 24.20
C SER A 584 33.61 -38.67 24.25
N TYR A 585 33.69 -39.68 23.38
CA TYR A 585 32.78 -40.83 23.36
C TYR A 585 32.81 -41.65 24.65
N ASP A 586 34.00 -41.83 25.24
CA ASP A 586 34.15 -42.59 26.49
C ASP A 586 33.52 -41.83 27.67
N ALA A 587 33.66 -40.51 27.69
CA ALA A 587 33.04 -39.65 28.69
C ALA A 587 31.50 -39.70 28.58
N ILE A 588 30.95 -39.57 27.37
CA ILE A 588 29.50 -39.69 27.14
C ILE A 588 29.00 -41.10 27.47
N GLY A 589 29.76 -42.14 27.12
CA GLY A 589 29.47 -43.53 27.49
C GLY A 589 29.42 -43.73 29.00
N ALA A 590 30.37 -43.17 29.74
CA ALA A 590 30.39 -43.21 31.20
C ALA A 590 29.20 -42.48 31.83
N TYR A 591 28.76 -41.36 31.24
CA TYR A 591 27.53 -40.67 31.64
C TYR A 591 26.29 -41.53 31.39
N ARG A 592 26.16 -42.15 30.21
CA ARG A 592 25.05 -43.07 29.89
C ARG A 592 24.98 -44.26 30.84
N GLN A 593 26.13 -44.75 31.31
CA GLN A 593 26.25 -45.79 32.33
C GLN A 593 26.02 -45.27 33.77
N LYS A 594 25.66 -43.99 33.94
CA LYS A 594 25.45 -43.30 35.23
C LYS A 594 26.67 -43.35 36.17
N ARG A 595 27.89 -43.44 35.61
CA ARG A 595 29.15 -43.43 36.39
C ARG A 595 29.60 -42.01 36.75
N ILE A 596 29.21 -41.04 35.93
CA ILE A 596 29.50 -39.62 36.10
C ILE A 596 28.21 -38.82 35.88
N ASN A 597 28.08 -37.69 36.58
CA ASN A 597 26.95 -36.77 36.41
C ASN A 597 27.28 -35.72 35.35
N LEU A 598 26.25 -35.07 34.79
CA LEU A 598 26.40 -34.10 33.70
C LEU A 598 27.31 -32.91 34.08
N ASP A 599 27.21 -32.46 35.34
CA ASP A 599 27.96 -31.32 35.88
C ASP A 599 29.29 -31.72 36.54
N SER A 600 29.60 -33.01 36.59
CA SER A 600 30.81 -33.48 37.26
C SER A 600 32.06 -33.11 36.46
N PRO A 601 33.10 -32.51 37.09
CA PRO A 601 34.33 -32.16 36.42
C PRO A 601 35.11 -33.43 36.02
N LEU A 602 35.63 -33.43 34.81
CA LEU A 602 36.45 -34.51 34.25
C LEU A 602 37.61 -33.94 33.43
N TRP A 603 38.61 -34.79 33.18
CA TRP A 603 39.77 -34.46 32.35
C TRP A 603 39.64 -35.15 31.00
N LEU A 604 39.54 -34.37 29.92
CA LEU A 604 39.47 -34.88 28.55
C LEU A 604 40.80 -34.61 27.83
N ARG A 605 41.38 -35.64 27.22
CA ARG A 605 42.54 -35.49 26.34
C ARG A 605 42.15 -34.71 25.08
N TRP A 606 42.82 -33.59 24.84
CA TRP A 606 42.64 -32.73 23.66
C TRP A 606 43.65 -33.08 22.58
N GLN A 607 43.21 -33.12 21.32
CA GLN A 607 44.10 -33.37 20.18
C GLN A 607 44.90 -32.12 19.83
N LEU A 608 46.20 -32.28 19.57
CA LEU A 608 47.16 -31.19 19.38
C LEU A 608 46.96 -30.39 18.08
N ASP A 609 46.23 -30.94 17.09
CA ASP A 609 46.02 -30.31 15.77
C ASP A 609 45.04 -29.13 15.80
N GLN A 610 44.20 -29.02 16.85
CA GLN A 610 43.28 -27.91 17.05
C GLN A 610 43.95 -26.87 17.95
N ARG A 611 44.39 -25.75 17.35
CA ARG A 611 45.08 -24.63 18.02
C ARG A 611 44.38 -24.25 19.33
N VAL A 612 44.94 -24.65 20.46
CA VAL A 612 44.55 -24.12 21.76
C VAL A 612 45.07 -22.69 21.81
N ILE A 613 44.16 -21.70 21.83
CA ILE A 613 44.53 -20.31 22.12
C ILE A 613 44.85 -20.25 23.61
N ALA A 614 46.04 -20.70 24.00
CA ALA A 614 46.54 -20.50 25.35
C ALA A 614 47.03 -19.04 25.45
N SER A 615 46.37 -18.25 26.28
CA SER A 615 46.95 -17.05 26.89
C SER A 615 48.32 -17.40 27.48
N ARG A 616 49.27 -16.46 27.47
CA ARG A 616 50.59 -16.60 28.11
C ARG A 616 50.44 -16.65 29.65
N GLU A 617 49.82 -17.70 30.17
CA GLU A 617 49.66 -17.95 31.60
C GLU A 617 50.87 -18.71 32.14
N VAL A 618 51.24 -18.43 33.39
CA VAL A 618 52.29 -19.17 34.11
C VAL A 618 51.63 -20.40 34.74
N PRO A 619 52.25 -21.60 34.68
CA PRO A 619 51.68 -22.80 35.30
C PRO A 619 51.54 -22.59 36.82
N ILE A 620 50.41 -23.03 37.37
CA ILE A 620 50.11 -22.94 38.81
C ILE A 620 51.02 -23.90 39.56
N GLU A 621 51.17 -25.12 39.04
CA GLU A 621 52.05 -26.15 39.60
C GLU A 621 52.71 -26.95 38.47
N VAL A 622 53.91 -27.46 38.75
CA VAL A 622 54.61 -28.38 37.86
C VAL A 622 54.98 -29.65 38.63
N HIS A 623 54.49 -30.81 38.18
CA HIS A 623 54.80 -32.11 38.80
C HIS A 623 55.77 -32.88 37.91
N TYR A 624 56.89 -33.34 38.46
CA TYR A 624 57.87 -34.15 37.74
C TYR A 624 57.64 -35.64 38.01
N GLU A 625 57.61 -36.46 36.96
CA GLU A 625 57.60 -37.91 37.03
C GLU A 625 59.03 -38.47 37.05
N SER A 626 59.19 -39.66 37.67
CA SER A 626 60.46 -40.37 37.79
C SER A 626 61.16 -40.66 36.46
N PHE A 627 60.39 -40.74 35.36
CA PHE A 627 60.88 -40.99 34.01
C PHE A 627 61.26 -39.72 33.23
N GLY A 628 61.20 -38.54 33.86
CA GLY A 628 61.60 -37.25 33.28
C GLY A 628 60.50 -36.48 32.56
N ASN A 629 59.29 -37.04 32.45
CA ASN A 629 58.12 -36.27 32.01
C ASN A 629 57.68 -35.32 33.13
N TYR A 630 57.06 -34.20 32.76
CA TYR A 630 56.51 -33.29 33.74
C TYR A 630 55.15 -32.74 33.30
N HIS A 631 54.29 -32.52 34.29
CA HIS A 631 52.93 -32.04 34.15
C HIS A 631 52.88 -30.57 34.52
N GLU A 632 52.60 -29.68 33.57
CA GLU A 632 52.30 -28.28 33.83
C GLU A 632 50.78 -28.15 34.06
N ILE A 633 50.39 -27.80 35.28
CA ILE A 633 48.99 -27.64 35.68
C ILE A 633 48.61 -26.16 35.59
N TYR A 634 47.60 -25.84 34.78
CA TYR A 634 46.99 -24.52 34.64
C TYR A 634 45.58 -24.50 35.21
N ALA A 635 44.92 -23.34 35.30
CA ALA A 635 43.60 -23.23 35.92
C ALA A 635 42.52 -24.17 35.33
N HIS A 636 42.60 -24.44 34.03
CA HIS A 636 41.59 -25.18 33.26
C HIS A 636 42.16 -26.26 32.34
N TYR A 637 43.48 -26.40 32.24
CA TYR A 637 44.13 -27.40 31.38
C TYR A 637 45.44 -27.90 32.01
N LEU A 638 45.89 -29.06 31.56
CA LEU A 638 47.09 -29.77 32.00
C LEU A 638 47.91 -30.10 30.76
N ILE A 639 49.18 -29.72 30.72
CA ILE A 639 50.08 -30.06 29.63
C ILE A 639 51.10 -31.08 30.13
N VAL A 640 51.20 -32.21 29.43
CA VAL A 640 52.23 -33.22 29.68
C VAL A 640 53.39 -32.98 28.69
N ARG A 641 54.59 -32.69 29.21
CA ARG A 641 55.79 -32.45 28.41
C ARG A 641 56.87 -33.49 28.65
N SER A 642 57.64 -33.76 27.61
CA SER A 642 58.83 -34.61 27.65
C SER A 642 60.05 -33.84 28.17
N VAL A 643 61.13 -34.56 28.49
CA VAL A 643 62.44 -34.01 28.85
C VAL A 643 62.97 -33.02 27.80
N LYS A 644 62.63 -33.22 26.51
CA LYS A 644 63.02 -32.33 25.40
C LYS A 644 62.10 -31.10 25.24
N LYS A 645 61.18 -30.88 26.18
CA LYS A 645 60.11 -29.86 26.15
C LYS A 645 59.08 -30.05 25.02
N GLU A 646 59.01 -31.23 24.41
CA GLU A 646 57.96 -31.56 23.44
C GLU A 646 56.65 -31.88 24.17
N THR A 647 55.53 -31.33 23.69
CA THR A 647 54.20 -31.58 24.26
C THR A 647 53.65 -32.93 23.83
N PHE A 648 53.42 -33.83 24.78
CA PHE A 648 52.92 -35.18 24.54
C PHE A 648 51.38 -35.21 24.43
N CYS A 649 50.71 -34.58 25.40
CA CYS A 649 49.25 -34.54 25.52
C CYS A 649 48.83 -33.25 26.23
N ILE A 650 47.69 -32.69 25.82
CA ILE A 650 46.99 -31.64 26.57
C ILE A 650 45.72 -32.28 27.12
N TYR A 651 45.41 -32.07 28.39
CA TYR A 651 44.12 -32.41 28.98
C TYR A 651 43.38 -31.13 29.34
N ILE A 652 42.11 -31.05 28.99
CA ILE A 652 41.23 -29.92 29.34
C ILE A 652 40.28 -30.40 30.42
N ARG A 653 40.13 -29.59 31.46
CA ARG A 653 39.14 -29.83 32.51
C ARG A 653 37.80 -29.28 32.06
N THR A 654 36.84 -30.16 31.87
CA THR A 654 35.52 -29.82 31.32
C THR A 654 34.43 -30.67 31.99
N THR A 655 33.18 -30.54 31.54
CA THR A 655 32.06 -31.38 31.96
C THR A 655 31.49 -32.14 30.77
N VAL A 656 30.73 -33.21 31.03
CA VAL A 656 30.05 -33.98 29.97
C VAL A 656 29.10 -33.10 29.17
N GLY A 657 28.43 -32.15 29.82
CA GLY A 657 27.51 -31.24 29.16
C GLY A 657 28.19 -30.32 28.14
N HIS A 658 29.34 -29.70 28.50
CA HIS A 658 30.14 -28.93 27.55
C HIS A 658 30.63 -29.78 26.38
N ILE A 659 31.12 -31.00 26.65
CA ILE A 659 31.55 -31.93 25.60
C ILE A 659 30.40 -32.21 24.63
N SER A 660 29.22 -32.49 25.16
CA SER A 660 28.03 -32.78 24.34
C SER A 660 27.67 -31.57 23.47
N PHE A 661 27.66 -30.37 24.05
CA PHE A 661 27.36 -29.15 23.30
C PHE A 661 28.36 -28.86 22.16
N TYR A 662 29.66 -28.88 22.45
CA TYR A 662 30.69 -28.62 21.42
C TYR A 662 30.70 -29.70 20.35
N ARG A 663 30.38 -30.94 20.72
CA ARG A 663 30.24 -32.04 19.76
C ARG A 663 29.07 -31.81 18.81
N GLU A 664 27.90 -31.41 19.31
CA GLU A 664 26.76 -31.08 18.44
C GLU A 664 27.09 -29.93 17.48
N ILE A 665 27.87 -28.94 17.93
CA ILE A 665 28.39 -27.87 17.05
C ILE A 665 29.33 -28.44 15.99
N GLU A 666 30.29 -29.28 16.36
CA GLU A 666 31.25 -29.86 15.44
C GLU A 666 30.56 -30.78 14.41
N GLU A 667 29.63 -31.62 14.85
CA GLU A 667 28.83 -32.48 13.96
C GLU A 667 27.96 -31.65 13.02
N ALA A 668 27.38 -30.53 13.48
CA ALA A 668 26.63 -29.61 12.63
C ALA A 668 27.52 -28.92 11.57
N ILE A 669 28.73 -28.49 11.96
CA ILE A 669 29.70 -27.88 11.04
C ILE A 669 30.20 -28.90 10.01
N GLN A 670 30.54 -30.11 10.44
CA GLN A 670 30.99 -31.19 9.56
C GLN A 670 29.86 -31.59 8.59
N GLY A 671 28.64 -31.75 9.08
CA GLY A 671 27.46 -32.02 8.25
C GLY A 671 27.22 -30.93 7.20
N PHE A 672 27.39 -29.66 7.56
CA PHE A 672 27.31 -28.55 6.60
C PHE A 672 28.42 -28.62 5.54
N SER A 673 29.67 -28.89 5.96
CA SER A 673 30.81 -28.98 5.02
C SER A 673 30.65 -30.13 4.02
N GLN A 674 30.11 -31.27 4.45
CA GLN A 674 29.82 -32.40 3.59
C GLN A 674 28.69 -32.08 2.61
N ALA A 675 27.60 -31.46 3.07
CA ALA A 675 26.50 -31.06 2.20
C ALA A 675 26.95 -30.09 1.10
N CYS A 676 27.79 -29.09 1.42
CA CYS A 676 28.34 -28.17 0.42
C CYS A 676 29.30 -28.85 -0.58
N SER A 677 29.94 -29.95 -0.22
CA SER A 677 30.86 -30.67 -1.12
C SER A 677 30.17 -31.59 -2.15
N TYR A 678 28.89 -31.93 -1.94
CA TYR A 678 28.09 -32.73 -2.88
C TYR A 678 27.32 -31.88 -3.90
N ASP A 679 27.20 -30.57 -3.68
CA ASP A 679 26.52 -29.62 -4.58
C ASP A 679 27.49 -28.88 -5.53
N THR A 680 28.78 -29.26 -5.54
CA THR A 680 29.79 -28.89 -6.57
C THR A 680 30.17 -30.09 -7.40
#